data_AF-T1BEX0-F1
#
_entry.id   AF-T1BEX0-F1
#
_cell.length_a   1.000
_cell.length_b   1.000
_cell.length_c   1.000
_cell.angle_alpha   90.00
_cell.angle_beta   90.00
_cell.angle_gamma   90.00
#
_symmetry.space_group_name_H-M   'P 1'
#
loop_
_entity.id
_entity.type
_entity.pdbx_description
1 polymer ?
#
loop_
_entity_poly.entity_id
_entity_poly.type
_entity_poly.pdbx_seq_one_letter_code
_entity_poly.pdbx_strand_id
1 'polypeptide(L)'
;RVEVRSAGRPRELVLEARRPRTDLPPLDAALVDELKADDVLLPALRTLEEEIRAHRTTLVFVNTRPTAEGLGARLNRLAPDLAISVHHGSLSREVREEAERQFRAGELRALVATSSLELGIDVGEVDHVVQFGSPHQAGRLVQRVGRSGHRLDRTIHGTVLCLDLDDLEEAAILARRARAGTIEPTRWRTRNRLAVAQQLVAALRADGAVDKAQMIALLRRAAPASELSDIEWETLVVYLEGLGLAREAGTQIRPGRGTLDRFYSTLSLIPDERTYRLRDLATRQLIGTLDERFVLTQILAQPAEIFLLHGRTWKVVEHREGELLVESVNEIGQEPRWAGEDIPVPFDVAQEIGRLRRTGNFEEYPISPQDRVGLATRREGAAALDAVPDDTRVTVTSRARVALFGACFGTRTNETLAVATAATLTDRLGARVEVASVEPTWFVLEMPVAVDPATLRDAFALPPEALEPLIERIVPSGLDYRWVFVTVARKFGVISRSTDPRDLRTLDPLLEASRTNPLGEETLEKTLHDRYDTEHARTILEGVRDGKIRIEAAPSSPFSDGPIARLRWRVMSDTPPPTLLKALRQRLDQEPLTLVCLRCGFIRTTTPARYRTEGGSICRLCKGALSAVLSPRRTEDIDRLVRYAKRKWRATGKGSPRARGTGGAKTTPHDTEVLVRAAYTSAELVAHYGQRALWALAARGVGPDTARRLLLRLYRSDDEFITELVRAERNYARTRTFWD
;
A
#
# COMPACT_ATOMS: atom_id res chain seq x y z
N ARG A 1 -26.00 23.83 -33.27
CA ARG A 1 -25.87 24.86 -32.20
C ARG A 1 -26.57 24.31 -30.96
N VAL A 2 -25.83 23.99 -29.90
CA VAL A 2 -26.42 23.64 -28.60
C VAL A 2 -26.63 24.97 -27.88
N GLU A 3 -27.89 25.34 -27.66
CA GLU A 3 -28.25 26.54 -26.92
C GLU A 3 -28.28 26.17 -25.43
N VAL A 4 -27.26 26.58 -24.67
CA VAL A 4 -27.24 26.40 -23.22
C VAL A 4 -28.23 27.37 -22.61
N ARG A 5 -29.45 26.90 -22.34
CA ARG A 5 -30.45 27.67 -21.62
C ARG A 5 -30.12 27.61 -20.13
N SER A 6 -29.62 28.71 -19.57
CA SER A 6 -29.49 28.90 -18.13
C SER A 6 -30.89 28.82 -17.50
N ALA A 7 -31.14 27.77 -16.73
CA ALA A 7 -32.36 27.60 -15.96
C ALA A 7 -32.31 28.48 -14.70
N GLY A 8 -32.49 29.79 -14.85
CA GLY A 8 -32.76 30.70 -13.74
C GLY A 8 -31.63 30.90 -12.72
N ARG A 9 -31.99 31.50 -11.57
CA ARG A 9 -31.07 31.82 -10.47
C ARG A 9 -30.40 30.54 -9.93
N PRO A 10 -29.11 30.58 -9.58
CA PRO A 10 -28.46 29.44 -8.93
C PRO A 10 -29.19 29.08 -7.64
N ARG A 11 -29.38 27.77 -7.42
CA ARG A 11 -29.97 27.24 -6.18
C ARG A 11 -29.09 27.63 -4.99
N GLU A 12 -29.70 27.92 -3.85
CA GLU A 12 -28.97 28.12 -2.61
C GLU A 12 -28.31 26.81 -2.18
N LEU A 13 -27.01 26.83 -1.89
CA LEU A 13 -26.21 25.68 -1.46
C LEU A 13 -25.69 25.92 -0.04
N VAL A 14 -26.26 25.19 0.91
CA VAL A 14 -25.79 25.14 2.30
C VAL A 14 -24.90 23.91 2.44
N LEU A 15 -23.60 24.14 2.53
CA LEU A 15 -22.59 23.08 2.54
C LEU A 15 -21.48 23.34 3.55
N GLU A 16 -21.35 22.54 4.59
CA GLU A 16 -20.28 22.68 5.59
C GLU A 16 -19.39 21.45 5.66
N ALA A 17 -18.12 21.64 6.06
CA ALA A 17 -17.20 20.58 6.43
C ALA A 17 -17.01 20.59 7.95
N ARG A 18 -17.12 19.42 8.58
CA ARG A 18 -17.00 19.29 10.04
C ARG A 18 -16.49 17.92 10.44
N ARG A 19 -15.90 17.81 11.63
CA ARG A 19 -15.52 16.53 12.21
C ARG A 19 -16.65 15.92 13.03
N PRO A 20 -16.55 14.61 13.34
CA PRO A 20 -17.45 13.95 14.26
C PRO A 20 -17.57 14.65 15.61
N ARG A 21 -18.80 14.67 16.12
CA ARG A 21 -19.12 15.16 17.46
C ARG A 21 -18.56 14.22 18.52
N THR A 22 -17.89 14.81 19.51
CA THR A 22 -17.31 14.09 20.65
C THR A 22 -18.10 14.30 21.95
N ASP A 23 -19.12 15.15 21.92
CA ASP A 23 -19.98 15.52 23.05
C ASP A 23 -21.21 14.61 23.21
N LEU A 24 -21.30 13.54 22.43
CA LEU A 24 -22.44 12.63 22.43
C LEU A 24 -22.37 11.60 23.59
N PRO A 25 -23.50 11.25 24.26
CA PRO A 25 -23.53 10.37 25.44
C PRO A 25 -22.89 8.99 25.19
N PRO A 26 -22.08 8.41 26.08
CA PRO A 26 -21.39 7.14 25.82
C PRO A 26 -22.36 6.00 25.50
N LEU A 27 -21.96 5.11 24.59
CA LEU A 27 -22.71 3.88 24.30
C LEU A 27 -22.37 2.78 25.31
N ASP A 28 -23.25 1.78 25.38
CA ASP A 28 -22.97 0.55 26.14
C ASP A 28 -21.71 -0.15 25.60
N ALA A 29 -20.86 -0.64 26.51
CA ALA A 29 -19.59 -1.26 26.18
C ALA A 29 -19.77 -2.54 25.33
N ALA A 30 -20.85 -3.29 25.55
CA ALA A 30 -21.17 -4.46 24.74
C ALA A 30 -21.47 -4.06 23.29
N LEU A 31 -22.24 -2.98 23.08
CA LEU A 31 -22.55 -2.48 21.75
C LEU A 31 -21.29 -1.93 21.05
N VAL A 32 -20.39 -1.25 21.77
CA VAL A 32 -19.12 -0.77 21.20
C VAL A 32 -18.26 -1.93 20.69
N ASP A 33 -18.14 -3.02 21.47
CA ASP A 33 -17.40 -4.22 21.06
C ASP A 33 -18.02 -4.89 19.82
N GLU A 34 -19.35 -4.96 19.76
CA GLU A 34 -20.07 -5.48 18.59
C GLU A 34 -19.86 -4.65 17.33
N LEU A 35 -19.85 -3.32 17.45
CA LEU A 35 -19.64 -2.40 16.34
C LEU A 35 -18.23 -2.51 15.76
N LYS A 36 -17.25 -2.97 16.55
CA LYS A 36 -15.83 -3.05 16.14
C LYS A 36 -15.37 -1.76 15.46
N ALA A 37 -15.68 -0.64 16.10
CA ALA A 37 -15.31 0.69 15.67
C ALA A 37 -14.17 1.20 16.54
N ASP A 38 -13.17 1.81 15.92
CA ASP A 38 -12.08 2.45 16.64
C ASP A 38 -12.48 3.85 17.13
N ASP A 39 -11.54 4.53 17.81
CA ASP A 39 -11.75 5.86 18.39
C ASP A 39 -12.05 6.96 17.34
N VAL A 40 -11.85 6.68 16.05
CA VAL A 40 -12.14 7.61 14.95
C VAL A 40 -13.51 7.32 14.34
N LEU A 41 -13.80 6.05 14.06
CA LEU A 41 -15.03 5.62 13.41
C LEU A 41 -16.24 5.70 14.35
N LEU A 42 -16.06 5.43 15.65
CA LEU A 42 -17.17 5.43 16.60
C LEU A 42 -17.84 6.82 16.72
N PRO A 43 -17.12 7.93 16.95
CA PRO A 43 -17.71 9.26 16.90
C PRO A 43 -18.40 9.57 15.56
N ALA A 44 -17.82 9.12 14.46
CA ALA A 44 -18.34 9.37 13.11
C ALA A 44 -19.69 8.65 12.88
N LEU A 45 -19.80 7.38 13.28
CA LEU A 45 -21.05 6.61 13.24
C LEU A 45 -22.16 7.29 14.03
N ARG A 46 -21.84 7.78 15.23
CA ARG A 46 -22.81 8.44 16.09
C ARG A 46 -23.25 9.80 15.56
N THR A 47 -22.31 10.53 14.97
CA THR A 47 -22.64 11.80 14.30
C THR A 47 -23.55 11.55 13.09
N LEU A 48 -23.30 10.49 12.31
CA LEU A 48 -24.17 10.09 11.21
C LEU A 48 -25.56 9.65 11.69
N GLU A 49 -25.65 8.88 12.77
CA GLU A 49 -26.93 8.50 13.36
C GLU A 49 -27.79 9.74 13.68
N GLU A 50 -27.21 10.72 14.37
CA GLU A 50 -27.89 11.97 14.70
C GLU A 50 -28.33 12.75 13.45
N GLU A 51 -27.47 12.83 12.42
CA GLU A 51 -27.82 13.45 11.14
C GLU A 51 -28.98 12.74 10.44
N ILE A 52 -29.00 11.40 10.45
CA ILE A 52 -30.09 10.60 9.85
C ILE A 52 -31.39 10.77 10.66
N ARG A 53 -31.30 10.88 11.99
CA ARG A 53 -32.46 11.14 12.86
C ARG A 53 -33.05 12.52 12.62
N ALA A 54 -32.20 13.53 12.40
CA ALA A 54 -32.60 14.92 12.18
C ALA A 54 -33.33 15.18 10.86
N HIS A 55 -33.18 14.31 9.85
CA HIS A 55 -33.73 14.50 8.51
C HIS A 55 -34.63 13.35 8.08
N ARG A 56 -35.65 13.59 7.24
CA ARG A 56 -36.59 12.53 6.82
C ARG A 56 -35.89 11.45 5.98
N THR A 57 -35.07 11.88 5.03
CA THR A 57 -34.31 11.04 4.10
C THR A 57 -32.89 11.58 3.97
N THR A 58 -31.91 10.73 4.22
CA THR A 58 -30.48 11.08 4.18
C THR A 58 -29.75 10.21 3.17
N LEU A 59 -29.08 10.81 2.20
CA LEU A 59 -28.21 10.08 1.28
C LEU A 59 -26.76 10.23 1.76
N VAL A 60 -26.13 9.11 2.14
CA VAL A 60 -24.76 9.10 2.64
C VAL A 60 -23.82 8.63 1.54
N PHE A 61 -22.99 9.52 1.00
CA PHE A 61 -21.97 9.15 0.03
C PHE A 61 -20.67 8.74 0.71
N VAL A 62 -20.05 7.68 0.20
CA VAL A 62 -18.72 7.20 0.57
C VAL A 62 -17.86 7.04 -0.69
N ASN A 63 -16.54 7.02 -0.55
CA ASN A 63 -15.64 6.89 -1.70
C ASN A 63 -15.44 5.44 -2.15
N THR A 64 -15.51 4.47 -1.22
CA THR A 64 -15.16 3.07 -1.50
C THR A 64 -16.31 2.11 -1.16
N ARG A 65 -16.45 1.01 -1.91
CA ARG A 65 -17.50 0.00 -1.62
C ARG A 65 -17.32 -0.72 -0.26
N PRO A 66 -16.12 -1.01 0.31
CA PRO A 66 -16.06 -1.63 1.63
C PRO A 66 -16.49 -0.66 2.73
N THR A 67 -16.24 0.65 2.56
CA THR A 67 -16.75 1.68 3.46
C THR A 67 -18.28 1.72 3.40
N ALA A 68 -18.89 1.57 2.22
CA ALA A 68 -20.35 1.55 2.09
C ALA A 68 -20.96 0.40 2.89
N GLU A 69 -20.47 -0.82 2.66
CA GLU A 69 -20.92 -2.04 3.34
C GLU A 69 -20.62 -1.98 4.85
N GLY A 70 -19.39 -1.61 5.21
CA GLY A 70 -18.94 -1.53 6.59
C GLY A 70 -19.66 -0.45 7.41
N LEU A 71 -19.98 0.69 6.79
CA LEU A 71 -20.74 1.76 7.41
C LEU A 71 -22.22 1.39 7.52
N GLY A 72 -22.83 0.88 6.45
CA GLY A 72 -24.24 0.45 6.44
C GLY A 72 -24.53 -0.65 7.45
N ALA A 73 -23.67 -1.66 7.57
CA ALA A 73 -23.83 -2.73 8.55
C ALA A 73 -23.76 -2.20 10.00
N ARG A 74 -22.81 -1.30 10.29
CA ARG A 74 -22.64 -0.72 11.63
C ARG A 74 -23.76 0.23 12.00
N LEU A 75 -24.24 1.05 11.06
CA LEU A 75 -25.38 1.93 11.29
C LEU A 75 -26.67 1.13 11.55
N ASN A 76 -26.91 0.04 10.80
CA ASN A 76 -28.05 -0.85 11.07
C ASN A 76 -27.94 -1.54 12.44
N ARG A 77 -26.73 -1.83 12.92
CA ARG A 77 -26.53 -2.40 14.27
C ARG A 77 -26.73 -1.35 15.36
N LEU A 78 -26.21 -0.13 15.15
CA LEU A 78 -26.31 0.99 16.07
C LEU A 78 -27.75 1.50 16.21
N ALA A 79 -28.45 1.62 15.09
CA ALA A 79 -29.79 2.21 15.00
C ALA A 79 -30.71 1.34 14.11
N PRO A 80 -31.12 0.15 14.60
CA PRO A 80 -31.92 -0.79 13.82
C PRO A 80 -33.31 -0.25 13.44
N ASP A 81 -33.77 0.80 14.12
CA ASP A 81 -35.04 1.48 13.87
C ASP A 81 -35.00 2.41 12.64
N LEU A 82 -33.82 2.80 12.15
CA LEU A 82 -33.67 3.77 11.06
C LEU A 82 -33.78 3.18 9.65
N ALA A 83 -33.87 1.84 9.49
CA ALA A 83 -34.00 1.18 8.19
C ALA A 83 -33.01 1.73 7.13
N ILE A 84 -31.76 1.25 7.19
CA ILE A 84 -30.65 1.77 6.39
C ILE A 84 -30.25 0.72 5.34
N SER A 85 -30.07 1.13 4.09
CA SER A 85 -29.62 0.24 3.01
C SER A 85 -28.31 0.72 2.37
N VAL A 86 -27.70 -0.13 1.55
CA VAL A 86 -26.43 0.13 0.85
C VAL A 86 -26.65 0.07 -0.66
N HIS A 87 -25.96 0.93 -1.42
CA HIS A 87 -26.05 0.99 -2.87
C HIS A 87 -24.68 1.17 -3.55
N HIS A 88 -24.24 0.17 -4.32
CA HIS A 88 -23.06 0.27 -5.17
C HIS A 88 -23.08 -0.68 -6.36
N GLY A 89 -22.23 -0.42 -7.37
CA GLY A 89 -22.22 -1.15 -8.64
C GLY A 89 -21.99 -2.67 -8.55
N SER A 90 -21.37 -3.17 -7.48
CA SER A 90 -21.19 -4.63 -7.27
C SER A 90 -22.44 -5.37 -6.77
N LEU A 91 -23.52 -4.65 -6.41
CA LEU A 91 -24.78 -5.29 -6.04
C LEU A 91 -25.56 -5.70 -7.29
N SER A 92 -26.33 -6.79 -7.17
CA SER A 92 -27.24 -7.23 -8.23
C SER A 92 -28.20 -6.10 -8.62
N ARG A 93 -28.65 -6.09 -9.87
CA ARG A 93 -29.59 -5.09 -10.35
C ARG A 93 -30.87 -5.09 -9.53
N GLU A 94 -31.37 -6.27 -9.18
CA GLU A 94 -32.60 -6.45 -8.42
C GLU A 94 -32.49 -5.84 -7.01
N VAL A 95 -31.35 -6.03 -6.34
CA VAL A 95 -31.08 -5.40 -5.01
C VAL A 95 -31.01 -3.88 -5.13
N ARG A 96 -30.36 -3.36 -6.18
CA ARG A 96 -30.25 -1.91 -6.41
C ARG A 96 -31.62 -1.29 -6.68
N GLU A 97 -32.40 -1.88 -7.58
CA GLU A 97 -33.75 -1.42 -7.91
C GLU A 97 -34.69 -1.46 -6.69
N GLU A 98 -34.55 -2.46 -5.82
CA GLU A 98 -35.29 -2.51 -4.56
C GLU A 98 -34.89 -1.38 -3.60
N ALA A 99 -33.59 -1.18 -3.37
CA ALA A 99 -33.12 -0.10 -2.51
C ALA A 99 -33.54 1.29 -3.03
N GLU A 100 -33.46 1.51 -4.34
CA GLU A 100 -33.93 2.74 -5.00
C GLU A 100 -35.44 2.93 -4.80
N ARG A 101 -36.24 1.85 -4.93
CA ARG A 101 -37.70 1.87 -4.75
C ARG A 101 -38.07 2.22 -3.30
N GLN A 102 -37.48 1.52 -2.33
CA GLN A 102 -37.75 1.72 -0.90
C GLN A 102 -37.33 3.12 -0.45
N PHE A 103 -36.18 3.62 -0.94
CA PHE A 103 -35.71 4.96 -0.65
C PHE A 103 -36.64 6.03 -1.24
N ARG A 104 -37.06 5.87 -2.50
CA ARG A 104 -38.04 6.77 -3.14
C ARG A 104 -39.40 6.76 -2.44
N ALA A 105 -39.82 5.62 -1.90
CA ALA A 105 -41.06 5.47 -1.13
C ALA A 105 -40.98 6.07 0.29
N GLY A 106 -39.78 6.44 0.77
CA GLY A 106 -39.56 6.92 2.13
C GLY A 106 -39.55 5.82 3.19
N GLU A 107 -39.42 4.55 2.78
CA GLU A 107 -39.33 3.40 3.67
C GLU A 107 -37.94 3.27 4.32
N LEU A 108 -36.92 3.85 3.67
CA LEU A 108 -35.56 3.93 4.20
C LEU A 108 -35.27 5.35 4.69
N ARG A 109 -34.76 5.50 5.92
CA ARG A 109 -34.29 6.81 6.41
C ARG A 109 -32.97 7.20 5.79
N ALA A 110 -32.14 6.22 5.47
CA ALA A 110 -30.87 6.48 4.82
C ALA A 110 -30.46 5.41 3.81
N LEU A 111 -29.72 5.88 2.80
CA LEU A 111 -29.09 5.05 1.79
C LEU A 111 -27.59 5.38 1.76
N VAL A 112 -26.73 4.39 2.03
CA VAL A 112 -25.27 4.55 1.96
C VAL A 112 -24.79 4.14 0.57
N ALA A 113 -24.21 5.07 -0.18
CA ALA A 113 -23.91 4.85 -1.59
C ALA A 113 -22.51 5.30 -2.02
N THR A 114 -21.97 4.63 -3.03
CA THR A 114 -20.77 5.10 -3.75
C THR A 114 -21.15 6.03 -4.91
N SER A 115 -20.25 6.25 -5.88
CA SER A 115 -20.53 7.01 -7.11
C SER A 115 -21.68 6.46 -7.96
N SER A 116 -22.21 5.28 -7.64
CA SER A 116 -23.38 4.68 -8.32
C SER A 116 -24.65 5.53 -8.29
N LEU A 117 -24.83 6.39 -7.28
CA LEU A 117 -25.96 7.33 -7.17
C LEU A 117 -25.55 8.80 -7.42
N GLU A 118 -24.30 9.04 -7.86
CA GLU A 118 -23.77 10.38 -8.10
C GLU A 118 -24.42 11.04 -9.33
N LEU A 119 -24.69 10.23 -10.37
CA LEU A 119 -25.17 10.69 -11.67
C LEU A 119 -26.66 10.40 -11.88
N GLY A 120 -27.43 11.47 -12.11
CA GLY A 120 -28.59 11.54 -13.01
C GLY A 120 -29.84 10.71 -12.72
N ILE A 121 -29.84 9.79 -11.76
CA ILE A 121 -31.03 8.99 -11.45
C ILE A 121 -31.91 9.68 -10.40
N ASP A 122 -33.22 9.66 -10.64
CA ASP A 122 -34.22 10.20 -9.72
C ASP A 122 -34.46 9.19 -8.59
N VAL A 123 -33.73 9.36 -7.49
CA VAL A 123 -33.88 8.55 -6.26
C VAL A 123 -34.97 9.07 -5.33
N GLY A 124 -35.78 10.05 -5.78
CA GLY A 124 -36.82 10.69 -4.97
C GLY A 124 -36.34 11.93 -4.23
N GLU A 125 -37.14 12.38 -3.25
CA GLU A 125 -36.85 13.58 -2.48
C GLU A 125 -35.88 13.28 -1.35
N VAL A 126 -34.63 13.73 -1.51
CA VAL A 126 -33.59 13.66 -0.50
C VAL A 126 -33.53 14.98 0.25
N ASP A 127 -33.71 14.94 1.57
CA ASP A 127 -33.68 16.14 2.40
C ASP A 127 -32.22 16.57 2.65
N HIS A 128 -31.34 15.63 2.99
CA HIS A 128 -29.94 15.91 3.32
C HIS A 128 -28.96 14.93 2.67
N VAL A 129 -27.81 15.45 2.26
CA VAL A 129 -26.70 14.62 1.76
C VAL A 129 -25.53 14.72 2.75
N VAL A 130 -25.05 13.57 3.23
CA VAL A 130 -23.79 13.51 3.97
C VAL A 130 -22.73 12.88 3.08
N GLN A 131 -21.61 13.57 2.90
CA GLN A 131 -20.41 13.04 2.27
C GLN A 131 -19.47 12.58 3.39
N PHE A 132 -19.24 11.27 3.50
CA PHE A 132 -18.37 10.68 4.52
C PHE A 132 -16.92 10.66 4.04
N GLY A 133 -16.07 11.45 4.71
CA GLY A 133 -14.73 11.81 4.25
C GLY A 133 -14.74 12.76 3.06
N SER A 134 -13.61 13.38 2.75
CA SER A 134 -13.47 14.27 1.59
C SER A 134 -13.79 13.53 0.29
N PRO A 135 -14.55 14.14 -0.64
CA PRO A 135 -14.80 13.56 -1.96
C PRO A 135 -13.62 13.76 -2.94
N HIS A 136 -12.53 14.37 -2.49
CA HIS A 136 -11.29 14.71 -3.23
C HIS A 136 -11.45 15.69 -4.41
N GLN A 137 -12.66 15.91 -4.92
CA GLN A 137 -12.96 16.79 -6.05
C GLN A 137 -14.25 17.58 -5.81
N ALA A 138 -14.24 18.86 -6.17
CA ALA A 138 -15.35 19.78 -6.05
C ALA A 138 -16.48 19.40 -7.02
N GLY A 139 -16.15 18.96 -8.24
CA GLY A 139 -17.14 18.46 -9.20
C GLY A 139 -17.96 17.29 -8.67
N ARG A 140 -17.31 16.33 -7.99
CA ARG A 140 -17.98 15.21 -7.33
C ARG A 140 -18.86 15.69 -6.18
N LEU A 141 -18.34 16.59 -5.35
CA LEU A 141 -19.09 17.16 -4.23
C LEU A 141 -20.38 17.82 -4.72
N VAL A 142 -20.31 18.65 -5.76
CA VAL A 142 -21.47 19.32 -6.37
C VAL A 142 -22.50 18.31 -6.89
N GLN A 143 -22.07 17.26 -7.59
CA GLN A 143 -22.98 16.22 -8.11
C GLN A 143 -23.68 15.45 -6.99
N ARG A 144 -22.93 15.13 -5.92
CA ARG A 144 -23.43 14.39 -4.76
C ARG A 144 -24.41 15.22 -3.93
N VAL A 145 -24.01 16.42 -3.50
CA VAL A 145 -24.88 17.28 -2.69
C VAL A 145 -26.07 17.76 -3.50
N GLY A 146 -25.92 17.93 -4.82
CA GLY A 146 -27.02 18.26 -5.74
C GLY A 146 -28.17 17.25 -5.75
N ARG A 147 -28.00 16.06 -5.16
CA ARG A 147 -29.09 15.09 -4.92
C ARG A 147 -30.07 15.58 -3.84
N SER A 148 -29.63 16.43 -2.90
CA SER A 148 -30.50 17.06 -1.91
C SER A 148 -31.38 18.13 -2.55
N GLY A 149 -32.66 18.11 -2.17
CA GLY A 149 -33.67 19.07 -2.58
C GLY A 149 -33.83 19.15 -4.10
N HIS A 150 -33.75 18.05 -4.85
CA HIS A 150 -33.66 17.98 -6.32
C HIS A 150 -34.89 18.57 -7.09
N ARG A 151 -35.19 19.85 -6.87
CA ARG A 151 -36.24 20.72 -7.44
C ARG A 151 -35.69 22.15 -7.52
N LEU A 152 -36.19 22.95 -8.46
CA LEU A 152 -35.65 24.31 -8.75
C LEU A 152 -35.84 25.31 -7.60
N ASP A 153 -36.84 25.09 -6.75
CA ASP A 153 -37.29 25.97 -5.67
C ASP A 153 -36.77 25.57 -4.28
N ARG A 154 -35.88 24.57 -4.20
CA ARG A 154 -35.38 24.01 -2.94
C ARG A 154 -33.90 24.28 -2.74
N THR A 155 -33.56 24.61 -1.50
CA THR A 155 -32.18 24.73 -1.01
C THR A 155 -31.50 23.35 -0.99
N ILE A 156 -30.24 23.31 -1.40
CA ILE A 156 -29.39 22.12 -1.30
C ILE A 156 -28.76 22.09 0.08
N HIS A 157 -28.95 21.01 0.83
CA HIS A 157 -28.31 20.81 2.13
C HIS A 157 -27.30 19.66 2.05
N GLY A 158 -26.05 19.95 2.37
CA GLY A 158 -24.99 18.95 2.42
C GLY A 158 -24.02 19.15 3.58
N THR A 159 -23.50 18.05 4.10
CA THR A 159 -22.44 18.06 5.11
C THR A 159 -21.31 17.15 4.66
N VAL A 160 -20.06 17.60 4.75
CA VAL A 160 -18.89 16.72 4.63
C VAL A 160 -18.42 16.36 6.04
N LEU A 161 -18.53 15.08 6.39
CA LEU A 161 -18.11 14.56 7.68
C LEU A 161 -16.68 14.03 7.59
N CYS A 162 -15.74 14.78 8.15
CA CYS A 162 -14.30 14.56 8.00
C CYS A 162 -13.73 13.72 9.14
N LEU A 163 -12.96 12.68 8.82
CA LEU A 163 -12.44 11.73 9.83
C LEU A 163 -11.22 12.25 10.58
N ASP A 164 -10.48 13.17 9.98
CA ASP A 164 -9.29 13.78 10.56
C ASP A 164 -9.11 15.24 10.11
N LEU A 165 -8.02 15.87 10.55
CA LEU A 165 -7.75 17.28 10.26
C LEU A 165 -7.21 17.52 8.84
N ASP A 166 -6.50 16.57 8.23
CA ASP A 166 -6.06 16.70 6.82
C ASP A 166 -7.28 16.61 5.89
N ASP A 167 -8.17 15.65 6.18
CA ASP A 167 -9.45 15.45 5.51
C ASP A 167 -10.36 16.69 5.64
N LEU A 168 -10.36 17.34 6.81
CA LEU A 168 -11.10 18.58 7.05
C LEU A 168 -10.56 19.76 6.23
N GLU A 169 -9.24 19.96 6.17
CA GLU A 169 -8.63 21.03 5.36
C GLU A 169 -9.05 20.90 3.89
N GLU A 170 -8.96 19.68 3.36
CA GLU A 170 -9.35 19.39 1.98
C GLU A 170 -10.85 19.61 1.76
N ALA A 171 -11.71 19.01 2.59
CA ALA A 171 -13.16 19.14 2.48
C ALA A 171 -13.63 20.60 2.55
N ALA A 172 -13.00 21.41 3.40
CA ALA A 172 -13.31 22.82 3.55
C ALA A 172 -13.07 23.60 2.25
N ILE A 173 -11.96 23.33 1.57
CA ILE A 173 -11.62 23.94 0.27
C ILE A 173 -12.59 23.47 -0.81
N LEU A 174 -12.88 22.17 -0.87
CA LEU A 174 -13.82 21.62 -1.83
C LEU A 174 -15.22 22.20 -1.63
N ALA A 175 -15.67 22.37 -0.39
CA ALA A 175 -16.94 23.00 -0.07
C ALA A 175 -16.98 24.49 -0.46
N ARG A 176 -15.89 25.25 -0.22
CA ARG A 176 -15.76 26.64 -0.67
C ARG A 176 -15.84 26.74 -2.19
N ARG A 177 -15.12 25.88 -2.90
CA ARG A 177 -15.10 25.81 -4.38
C ARG A 177 -16.45 25.41 -4.96
N ALA A 178 -17.12 24.43 -4.36
CA ALA A 178 -18.47 24.01 -4.72
C ALA A 178 -19.48 25.17 -4.58
N ARG A 179 -19.44 25.91 -3.45
CA ARG A 179 -20.25 27.13 -3.24
C ARG A 179 -19.96 28.22 -4.28
N ALA A 180 -18.71 28.32 -4.74
CA ALA A 180 -18.29 29.27 -5.78
C ALA A 180 -18.56 28.81 -7.23
N GLY A 181 -18.99 27.56 -7.44
CA GLY A 181 -19.14 26.98 -8.77
C GLY A 181 -17.82 26.69 -9.49
N THR A 182 -16.70 26.63 -8.76
CA THR A 182 -15.39 26.28 -9.30
C THR A 182 -15.20 24.76 -9.22
N ILE A 183 -15.04 24.11 -10.37
CA ILE A 183 -14.78 22.67 -10.48
C ILE A 183 -13.52 22.40 -11.29
N GLU A 184 -13.00 21.20 -11.18
CA GLU A 184 -11.79 20.76 -11.88
C GLU A 184 -11.99 20.75 -13.40
N PRO A 185 -10.95 21.11 -14.19
CA PRO A 185 -11.01 20.96 -15.64
C PRO A 185 -10.99 19.48 -16.05
N THR A 186 -11.76 19.14 -17.08
CA THR A 186 -11.69 17.80 -17.68
C THR A 186 -10.41 17.66 -18.50
N ARG A 187 -9.61 16.65 -18.19
CA ARG A 187 -8.41 16.28 -18.97
C ARG A 187 -8.77 15.20 -19.97
N TRP A 188 -8.32 15.37 -21.22
CA TRP A 188 -8.51 14.40 -22.29
C TRP A 188 -7.15 13.86 -22.71
N ARG A 189 -7.08 12.58 -23.09
CA ARG A 189 -5.93 12.05 -23.83
C ARG A 189 -6.10 12.40 -25.30
N THR A 190 -5.06 12.99 -25.88
CA THR A 190 -5.04 13.45 -27.28
C THR A 190 -4.34 12.50 -28.25
N ARG A 191 -3.58 11.54 -27.70
CA ARG A 191 -2.81 10.51 -28.42
C ARG A 191 -3.25 9.08 -28.03
N ASN A 192 -4.56 8.83 -27.99
CA ASN A 192 -5.12 7.56 -27.53
C ASN A 192 -5.16 6.52 -28.66
N ARG A 193 -4.07 5.76 -28.80
CA ARG A 193 -3.89 4.74 -29.86
C ARG A 193 -4.93 3.62 -29.75
N LEU A 194 -5.31 3.26 -28.52
CA LEU A 194 -6.28 2.20 -28.30
C LEU A 194 -7.69 2.59 -28.77
N ALA A 195 -8.15 3.79 -28.41
CA ALA A 195 -9.43 4.30 -28.87
C ALA A 195 -9.45 4.42 -30.40
N VAL A 196 -8.36 4.94 -30.98
CA VAL A 196 -8.21 5.04 -32.44
C VAL A 196 -8.27 3.66 -33.11
N ALA A 197 -7.53 2.68 -32.61
CA ALA A 197 -7.55 1.32 -33.13
C ALA A 197 -8.94 0.70 -33.09
N GLN A 198 -9.64 0.87 -31.96
CA GLN A 198 -10.99 0.35 -31.78
C GLN A 198 -11.99 1.00 -32.74
N GLN A 199 -11.92 2.33 -32.93
CA GLN A 199 -12.79 3.03 -33.88
C GLN A 199 -12.48 2.64 -35.33
N LEU A 200 -11.22 2.41 -35.68
CA LEU A 200 -10.85 1.90 -37.00
C LEU A 200 -11.42 0.49 -37.22
N VAL A 201 -11.28 -0.42 -36.25
CA VAL A 201 -11.87 -1.77 -36.31
C VAL A 201 -13.40 -1.70 -36.44
N ALA A 202 -14.05 -0.77 -35.73
CA ALA A 202 -15.49 -0.56 -35.83
C ALA A 202 -15.90 -0.07 -37.22
N ALA A 203 -15.18 0.89 -37.80
CA ALA A 203 -15.42 1.36 -39.16
C ALA A 203 -15.21 0.26 -40.20
N LEU A 204 -14.14 -0.53 -40.09
CA LEU A 204 -13.89 -1.68 -40.97
C LEU A 204 -15.00 -2.73 -40.87
N ARG A 205 -15.60 -2.89 -39.68
CA ARG A 205 -16.73 -3.79 -39.50
C ARG A 205 -18.01 -3.24 -40.12
N ALA A 206 -18.26 -1.94 -40.00
CA ALA A 206 -19.47 -1.29 -40.51
C ALA A 206 -19.45 -1.13 -42.03
N ASP A 207 -18.34 -0.61 -42.57
CA ASP A 207 -18.24 -0.14 -43.95
C ASP A 207 -17.38 -1.06 -44.84
N GLY A 208 -16.70 -2.04 -44.25
CA GLY A 208 -15.77 -2.92 -44.96
C GLY A 208 -14.45 -2.21 -45.24
N ALA A 209 -14.18 -1.86 -46.51
CA ALA A 209 -12.96 -1.16 -46.88
C ALA A 209 -13.13 0.35 -46.71
N VAL A 210 -12.21 1.00 -46.00
CA VAL A 210 -12.23 2.45 -45.77
C VAL A 210 -11.02 3.11 -46.43
N ASP A 211 -11.17 4.34 -46.92
CA ASP A 211 -10.05 5.12 -47.41
C ASP A 211 -9.20 5.63 -46.23
N LYS A 212 -7.88 5.38 -46.30
CA LYS A 212 -6.92 5.69 -45.22
C LYS A 212 -6.90 7.18 -44.91
N ALA A 213 -6.80 8.04 -45.93
CA ALA A 213 -6.69 9.48 -45.75
C ALA A 213 -7.99 10.07 -45.19
N GLN A 214 -9.14 9.64 -45.70
CA GLN A 214 -10.45 10.06 -45.19
C GLN A 214 -10.67 9.61 -43.75
N MET A 215 -10.26 8.39 -43.40
CA MET A 215 -10.40 7.86 -42.04
C MET A 215 -9.53 8.62 -41.04
N ILE A 216 -8.26 8.88 -41.38
CA ILE A 216 -7.36 9.70 -40.55
C ILE A 216 -7.94 11.11 -40.36
N ALA A 217 -8.40 11.75 -41.43
CA ALA A 217 -9.00 13.08 -41.37
C ALA A 217 -10.28 13.12 -40.53
N LEU A 218 -11.10 12.07 -40.59
CA LEU A 218 -12.30 11.91 -39.76
C LEU A 218 -11.93 11.79 -38.27
N LEU A 219 -11.03 10.88 -37.93
CA LEU A 219 -10.71 10.57 -36.53
C LEU A 219 -9.94 11.71 -35.87
N ARG A 220 -9.07 12.44 -36.59
CA ARG A 220 -8.37 13.64 -36.09
C ARG A 220 -9.30 14.78 -35.64
N ARG A 221 -10.58 14.78 -36.03
CA ARG A 221 -11.57 15.75 -35.52
C ARG A 221 -11.98 15.49 -34.08
N ALA A 222 -11.70 14.30 -33.53
CA ALA A 222 -11.97 13.96 -32.15
C ALA A 222 -10.70 14.12 -31.30
N ALA A 223 -10.85 14.63 -30.08
CA ALA A 223 -9.73 14.82 -29.16
C ALA A 223 -8.82 13.58 -29.02
N PRO A 224 -9.32 12.33 -28.88
CA PRO A 224 -8.47 11.15 -28.75
C PRO A 224 -7.44 10.91 -29.85
N ALA A 225 -7.64 11.50 -31.03
CA ALA A 225 -6.75 11.34 -32.18
C ALA A 225 -6.17 12.65 -32.71
N SER A 226 -6.44 13.78 -32.04
CA SER A 226 -6.12 15.11 -32.57
C SER A 226 -4.63 15.38 -32.66
N GLU A 227 -3.83 14.73 -31.82
CA GLU A 227 -2.38 14.92 -31.74
C GLU A 227 -1.57 13.70 -32.22
N LEU A 228 -2.21 12.66 -32.78
CA LEU A 228 -1.47 11.57 -33.40
C LEU A 228 -0.79 12.06 -34.70
N SER A 229 0.53 11.97 -34.72
CA SER A 229 1.36 12.21 -35.90
C SER A 229 1.10 11.19 -37.01
N ASP A 230 1.48 11.53 -38.25
CA ASP A 230 1.33 10.60 -39.39
C ASP A 230 2.14 9.30 -39.17
N ILE A 231 3.31 9.40 -38.54
CA ILE A 231 4.16 8.25 -38.21
C ILE A 231 3.48 7.33 -37.19
N GLU A 232 2.87 7.90 -36.13
CA GLU A 232 2.13 7.10 -35.14
C GLU A 232 0.92 6.40 -35.77
N TRP A 233 0.22 7.06 -36.69
CA TRP A 233 -0.86 6.46 -37.46
C TRP A 233 -0.41 5.28 -38.33
N GLU A 234 0.66 5.47 -39.10
CA GLU A 234 1.22 4.42 -39.94
C GLU A 234 1.68 3.23 -39.11
N THR A 235 2.40 3.50 -38.02
CA THR A 235 2.86 2.47 -37.08
C THR A 235 1.69 1.71 -36.46
N LEU A 236 0.61 2.41 -36.11
CA LEU A 236 -0.60 1.79 -35.58
C LEU A 236 -1.29 0.89 -36.62
N VAL A 237 -1.41 1.32 -37.88
CA VAL A 237 -2.01 0.50 -38.95
C VAL A 237 -1.18 -0.77 -39.19
N VAL A 238 0.14 -0.64 -39.29
CA VAL A 238 1.06 -1.78 -39.41
C VAL A 238 0.92 -2.73 -38.23
N TYR A 239 0.80 -2.20 -37.01
CA TYR A 239 0.60 -3.01 -35.81
C TYR A 239 -0.72 -3.78 -35.85
N LEU A 240 -1.82 -3.13 -36.26
CA LEU A 240 -3.12 -3.77 -36.42
C LEU A 240 -3.13 -4.83 -37.53
N GLU A 241 -2.35 -4.63 -38.59
CA GLU A 241 -2.14 -5.63 -39.63
C GLU A 241 -1.39 -6.86 -39.09
N GLY A 242 -0.34 -6.64 -38.28
CA GLY A 242 0.38 -7.71 -37.59
C GLY A 242 -0.52 -8.54 -36.66
N LEU A 243 -1.53 -7.92 -36.04
CA LEU A 243 -2.56 -8.60 -35.25
C LEU A 243 -3.69 -9.23 -36.10
N GLY A 244 -3.66 -9.04 -37.42
CA GLY A 244 -4.70 -9.51 -38.34
C GLY A 244 -6.05 -8.80 -38.18
N LEU A 245 -6.06 -7.60 -37.60
CA LEU A 245 -7.25 -6.78 -37.35
C LEU A 245 -7.58 -5.82 -38.50
N ALA A 246 -6.57 -5.49 -39.30
CA ALA A 246 -6.69 -4.68 -40.51
C ALA A 246 -5.75 -5.25 -41.57
N ARG A 247 -5.88 -4.77 -42.81
CA ARG A 247 -4.92 -5.04 -43.89
C ARG A 247 -4.82 -3.80 -44.77
N GLU A 248 -3.63 -3.29 -45.00
CA GLU A 248 -3.42 -2.17 -45.90
C GLU A 248 -3.42 -2.65 -47.37
N ALA A 249 -4.09 -1.90 -48.25
CA ALA A 249 -4.25 -2.22 -49.66
C ALA A 249 -4.25 -0.94 -50.51
N GLY A 250 -3.07 -0.37 -50.74
CA GLY A 250 -2.92 0.91 -51.44
C GLY A 250 -3.45 2.06 -50.57
N THR A 251 -4.43 2.81 -51.06
CA THR A 251 -5.07 3.90 -50.29
C THR A 251 -6.15 3.41 -49.34
N GLN A 252 -6.50 2.12 -49.36
CA GLN A 252 -7.57 1.56 -48.55
C GLN A 252 -7.04 0.71 -47.40
N ILE A 253 -7.75 0.74 -46.28
CA ILE A 253 -7.63 -0.22 -45.19
C ILE A 253 -8.81 -1.18 -45.30
N ARG A 254 -8.54 -2.48 -45.26
CA ARG A 254 -9.52 -3.56 -45.36
C ARG A 254 -9.61 -4.33 -44.04
N PRO A 255 -10.74 -5.01 -43.77
CA PRO A 255 -10.85 -5.88 -42.61
C PRO A 255 -9.87 -7.06 -42.73
N GLY A 256 -9.19 -7.37 -41.64
CA GLY A 256 -8.40 -8.57 -41.48
C GLY A 256 -9.25 -9.76 -41.01
N ARG A 257 -8.59 -10.90 -40.76
CA ARG A 257 -9.28 -12.13 -40.30
C ARG A 257 -9.86 -11.98 -38.88
N GLY A 258 -9.20 -11.20 -38.03
CA GLY A 258 -9.58 -11.00 -36.63
C GLY A 258 -10.56 -9.84 -36.38
N THR A 259 -10.89 -9.02 -37.38
CA THR A 259 -11.71 -7.80 -37.21
C THR A 259 -13.08 -8.10 -36.57
N LEU A 260 -13.75 -9.17 -37.01
CA LEU A 260 -15.09 -9.53 -36.53
C LEU A 260 -15.07 -9.91 -35.04
N ASP A 261 -14.16 -10.82 -34.66
CA ASP A 261 -13.98 -11.25 -33.28
C ASP A 261 -13.57 -10.09 -32.38
N ARG A 262 -12.64 -9.25 -32.86
CA ARG A 262 -12.16 -8.07 -32.14
C ARG A 262 -13.26 -7.07 -31.86
N PHE A 263 -14.11 -6.79 -32.85
CA PHE A 263 -15.21 -5.85 -32.70
C PHE A 263 -16.15 -6.26 -31.56
N TYR A 264 -16.61 -7.52 -31.52
CA TYR A 264 -17.50 -8.00 -30.48
C TYR A 264 -16.81 -8.20 -29.13
N SER A 265 -15.53 -8.57 -29.12
CA SER A 265 -14.72 -8.70 -27.89
C SER A 265 -14.22 -7.36 -27.35
N THR A 266 -14.50 -6.23 -28.00
CA THR A 266 -14.01 -4.91 -27.59
C THR A 266 -15.04 -3.82 -27.84
N LEU A 267 -16.30 -4.03 -27.48
CA LEU A 267 -17.33 -2.99 -27.58
C LEU A 267 -17.12 -1.85 -26.57
N SER A 268 -16.41 -2.11 -25.47
CA SER A 268 -16.12 -1.15 -24.41
C SER A 268 -14.63 -1.05 -24.11
N LEU A 269 -14.17 0.18 -23.87
CA LEU A 269 -12.82 0.49 -23.38
C LEU A 269 -12.71 0.40 -21.85
N ILE A 270 -13.83 0.25 -21.14
CA ILE A 270 -13.80 0.01 -19.69
C ILE A 270 -13.03 -1.30 -19.45
N PRO A 271 -12.01 -1.30 -18.58
CA PRO A 271 -11.26 -2.51 -18.24
C PRO A 271 -12.20 -3.63 -17.78
N ASP A 272 -11.89 -4.87 -18.14
CA ASP A 272 -12.68 -6.01 -17.68
C ASP A 272 -12.31 -6.26 -16.20
N GLU A 273 -13.20 -5.96 -15.26
CA GLU A 273 -12.99 -6.20 -13.83
C GLU A 273 -13.14 -7.69 -13.50
N ARG A 274 -12.06 -8.30 -13.01
CA ARG A 274 -12.09 -9.65 -12.42
C ARG A 274 -12.04 -9.51 -10.92
N THR A 275 -12.87 -10.27 -10.22
CA THR A 275 -12.86 -10.32 -8.76
C THR A 275 -12.37 -11.68 -8.27
N TYR A 276 -11.50 -11.67 -7.27
CA TYR A 276 -11.07 -12.85 -6.53
C TYR A 276 -11.95 -13.04 -5.31
N ARG A 277 -12.46 -14.25 -5.09
CA ARG A 277 -13.24 -14.60 -3.89
C ARG A 277 -12.31 -14.81 -2.71
N LEU A 278 -12.67 -14.29 -1.54
CA LEU A 278 -11.88 -14.43 -0.31
C LEU A 278 -12.55 -15.46 0.57
N ARG A 279 -11.82 -16.52 0.89
CA ARG A 279 -12.28 -17.53 1.82
C ARG A 279 -11.40 -17.62 3.03
N ASP A 280 -12.02 -17.73 4.19
CA ASP A 280 -11.34 -18.07 5.42
C ASP A 280 -10.76 -19.48 5.31
N LEU A 281 -9.46 -19.63 5.59
CA LEU A 281 -8.78 -20.92 5.59
C LEU A 281 -9.37 -21.87 6.65
N ALA A 282 -9.75 -21.36 7.81
CA ALA A 282 -10.25 -22.14 8.93
C ALA A 282 -11.72 -22.53 8.75
N THR A 283 -12.59 -21.57 8.42
CA THR A 283 -14.04 -21.80 8.34
C THR A 283 -14.54 -22.12 6.95
N ARG A 284 -13.72 -21.94 5.90
CA ARG A 284 -14.09 -22.03 4.46
C ARG A 284 -15.20 -21.07 4.03
N GLN A 285 -15.65 -20.16 4.91
CA GLN A 285 -16.68 -19.18 4.59
C GLN A 285 -16.16 -18.13 3.60
N LEU A 286 -17.05 -17.68 2.72
CA LEU A 286 -16.78 -16.56 1.83
C LEU A 286 -16.85 -15.27 2.64
N ILE A 287 -15.73 -14.55 2.74
CA ILE A 287 -15.61 -13.28 3.47
C ILE A 287 -16.03 -12.12 2.56
N GLY A 288 -15.69 -12.20 1.27
CA GLY A 288 -15.95 -11.13 0.31
C GLY A 288 -15.20 -11.34 -1.01
N THR A 289 -15.00 -10.25 -1.75
CA THR A 289 -14.27 -10.25 -3.02
C THR A 289 -13.25 -9.13 -3.09
N LEU A 290 -12.12 -9.35 -3.76
CA LEU A 290 -11.10 -8.34 -4.06
C LEU A 290 -10.96 -8.16 -5.57
N ASP A 291 -10.70 -6.94 -6.02
CA ASP A 291 -10.44 -6.63 -7.43
C ASP A 291 -9.07 -7.16 -7.90
N GLU A 292 -8.98 -7.56 -9.18
CA GLU A 292 -7.77 -8.08 -9.82
C GLU A 292 -6.60 -7.09 -9.74
N ARG A 293 -6.84 -5.78 -9.86
CA ARG A 293 -5.79 -4.76 -9.68
C ARG A 293 -5.15 -4.88 -8.30
N PHE A 294 -5.97 -4.93 -7.24
CA PHE A 294 -5.48 -5.02 -5.87
C PHE A 294 -4.65 -6.29 -5.64
N VAL A 295 -5.15 -7.44 -6.13
CA VAL A 295 -4.43 -8.71 -6.03
C VAL A 295 -3.08 -8.62 -6.73
N LEU A 296 -3.03 -8.03 -7.93
CA LEU A 296 -1.81 -7.90 -8.73
C LEU A 296 -0.80 -6.91 -8.15
N THR A 297 -1.25 -5.73 -7.74
CA THR A 297 -0.36 -4.62 -7.36
C THR A 297 0.05 -4.68 -5.91
N GLN A 298 -0.73 -5.32 -5.05
CA GLN A 298 -0.41 -5.41 -3.62
C GLN A 298 -0.05 -6.85 -3.28
N ILE A 299 -1.04 -7.75 -3.29
CA ILE A 299 -0.88 -9.09 -2.68
C ILE A 299 0.27 -9.89 -3.31
N LEU A 300 0.42 -9.86 -4.64
CA LEU A 300 1.50 -10.60 -5.30
C LEU A 300 2.87 -9.96 -5.14
N ALA A 301 2.92 -8.64 -5.02
CA ALA A 301 4.18 -7.93 -4.78
C ALA A 301 4.74 -8.27 -3.40
N GLN A 302 3.86 -8.55 -2.44
CA GLN A 302 4.21 -8.91 -1.07
C GLN A 302 3.44 -10.17 -0.64
N PRO A 303 3.95 -11.39 -0.89
CA PRO A 303 3.24 -12.66 -0.65
C PRO A 303 2.83 -12.97 0.81
N ALA A 304 3.10 -12.06 1.75
CA ALA A 304 2.69 -12.14 3.15
C ALA A 304 1.89 -10.89 3.59
N GLU A 305 1.34 -10.14 2.62
CA GLU A 305 0.64 -8.90 2.88
C GLU A 305 -0.63 -9.11 3.67
N ILE A 306 -0.84 -8.19 4.60
CA ILE A 306 -1.98 -8.15 5.49
C ILE A 306 -2.82 -6.97 5.05
N PHE A 307 -4.11 -7.22 4.79
CA PHE A 307 -5.03 -6.18 4.35
C PHE A 307 -6.28 -6.14 5.21
N LEU A 308 -6.86 -4.95 5.34
CA LEU A 308 -8.06 -4.71 6.13
C LEU A 308 -9.30 -4.92 5.26
N LEU A 309 -10.20 -5.81 5.65
CA LEU A 309 -11.49 -5.98 4.98
C LEU A 309 -12.58 -6.25 6.02
N HIS A 310 -13.69 -5.51 5.97
CA HIS A 310 -14.78 -5.55 6.95
C HIS A 310 -14.33 -5.31 8.41
N GLY A 311 -13.35 -4.42 8.62
CA GLY A 311 -12.84 -4.08 9.96
C GLY A 311 -12.01 -5.19 10.63
N ARG A 312 -11.61 -6.22 9.89
CA ARG A 312 -10.69 -7.26 10.32
C ARG A 312 -9.52 -7.35 9.36
N THR A 313 -8.36 -7.73 9.87
CA THR A 313 -7.16 -7.85 9.05
C THR A 313 -6.93 -9.30 8.67
N TRP A 314 -6.65 -9.49 7.38
CA TRP A 314 -6.56 -10.78 6.73
C TRP A 314 -5.19 -10.91 6.10
N LYS A 315 -4.58 -12.08 6.27
CA LYS A 315 -3.31 -12.43 5.63
C LYS A 315 -3.56 -13.51 4.59
N VAL A 316 -3.03 -13.32 3.38
CA VAL A 316 -3.13 -14.36 2.35
C VAL A 316 -2.20 -15.53 2.66
N VAL A 317 -2.76 -16.74 2.66
CA VAL A 317 -2.02 -17.98 2.92
C VAL A 317 -1.83 -18.77 1.63
N GLU A 318 -2.87 -18.85 0.80
CA GLU A 318 -2.84 -19.63 -0.44
C GLU A 318 -3.56 -18.88 -1.56
N HIS A 319 -3.02 -18.99 -2.77
CA HIS A 319 -3.61 -18.42 -3.98
C HIS A 319 -4.14 -19.53 -4.88
N ARG A 320 -5.38 -19.39 -5.33
CA ARG A 320 -6.02 -20.28 -6.32
C ARG A 320 -6.47 -19.47 -7.53
N GLU A 321 -6.99 -20.16 -8.55
CA GLU A 321 -7.57 -19.50 -9.72
C GLU A 321 -8.91 -18.86 -9.32
N GLY A 322 -8.99 -17.53 -9.35
CA GLY A 322 -10.18 -16.77 -8.96
C GLY A 322 -10.54 -16.78 -7.46
N GLU A 323 -9.69 -17.34 -6.60
CA GLU A 323 -9.92 -17.44 -5.15
C GLU A 323 -8.63 -17.23 -4.34
N LEU A 324 -8.74 -16.56 -3.20
CA LEU A 324 -7.69 -16.35 -2.22
C LEU A 324 -8.11 -16.96 -0.88
N LEU A 325 -7.26 -17.81 -0.31
CA LEU A 325 -7.44 -18.30 1.05
C LEU A 325 -6.70 -17.42 2.04
N VAL A 326 -7.41 -16.94 3.05
CA VAL A 326 -6.90 -15.98 4.03
C VAL A 326 -7.09 -16.46 5.46
N GLU A 327 -6.21 -16.02 6.35
CA GLU A 327 -6.36 -16.21 7.79
C GLU A 327 -6.50 -14.85 8.49
N SER A 328 -7.28 -14.79 9.58
CA SER A 328 -7.39 -13.56 10.38
C SER A 328 -6.12 -13.38 11.20
N VAL A 329 -5.60 -12.16 11.21
CA VAL A 329 -4.46 -11.75 12.05
C VAL A 329 -4.85 -10.56 12.91
N ASN A 330 -4.08 -10.28 13.97
CA ASN A 330 -4.28 -9.10 14.84
C ASN A 330 -3.29 -7.97 14.51
N GLU A 331 -2.69 -8.03 13.33
CA GLU A 331 -1.75 -7.03 12.82
C GLU A 331 -2.50 -6.00 11.97
N ILE A 332 -2.04 -4.76 11.93
CA ILE A 332 -2.68 -3.70 11.13
C ILE A 332 -2.33 -3.93 9.66
N GLY A 333 -3.35 -4.06 8.82
CA GLY A 333 -3.22 -4.24 7.37
C GLY A 333 -3.60 -3.00 6.58
N GLN A 334 -3.20 -2.95 5.31
CA GLN A 334 -3.59 -1.88 4.39
C GLN A 334 -5.03 -2.06 3.90
N GLU A 335 -5.80 -0.99 3.78
CA GLU A 335 -7.12 -1.06 3.15
C GLU A 335 -6.98 -1.28 1.64
N PRO A 336 -7.71 -2.23 1.04
CA PRO A 336 -7.67 -2.47 -0.38
C PRO A 336 -8.21 -1.30 -1.18
N ARG A 337 -7.39 -0.79 -2.11
CA ARG A 337 -7.79 0.21 -3.10
C ARG A 337 -8.13 -0.49 -4.41
N TRP A 338 -9.33 -0.30 -4.93
CA TRP A 338 -9.78 -0.94 -6.19
C TRP A 338 -9.64 -0.01 -7.41
N ALA A 339 -9.65 -0.61 -8.61
CA ALA A 339 -9.65 0.16 -9.85
C ALA A 339 -10.85 1.12 -9.91
N GLY A 340 -10.60 2.41 -10.16
CA GLY A 340 -11.65 3.43 -10.26
C GLY A 340 -12.03 4.12 -8.93
N GLU A 341 -11.46 3.71 -7.80
CA GLU A 341 -11.66 4.34 -6.48
C GLU A 341 -10.53 5.29 -6.06
N ASP A 342 -9.38 5.25 -6.76
CA ASP A 342 -8.31 6.24 -6.59
C ASP A 342 -8.78 7.59 -7.19
N ILE A 343 -9.38 8.45 -6.36
CA ILE A 343 -9.80 9.80 -6.75
C ILE A 343 -8.64 10.76 -6.42
N PRO A 344 -7.90 11.26 -7.41
CA PRO A 344 -6.79 12.16 -7.12
C PRO A 344 -7.32 13.53 -6.71
N VAL A 345 -6.69 14.09 -5.68
CA VAL A 345 -6.86 15.48 -5.29
C VAL A 345 -6.08 16.36 -6.27
N PRO A 346 -6.74 17.33 -6.90
CA PRO A 346 -6.11 18.25 -7.85
C PRO A 346 -4.97 19.09 -7.25
N PHE A 347 -4.02 19.48 -8.11
CA PHE A 347 -2.89 20.34 -7.75
C PHE A 347 -3.33 21.66 -7.11
N ASP A 348 -4.33 22.31 -7.69
CA ASP A 348 -4.83 23.61 -7.25
C ASP A 348 -5.59 23.53 -5.91
N VAL A 349 -6.29 22.43 -5.64
CA VAL A 349 -6.88 22.15 -4.32
C VAL A 349 -5.78 22.04 -3.26
N ALA A 350 -4.73 21.26 -3.53
CA ALA A 350 -3.64 21.07 -2.59
C ALA A 350 -2.81 22.34 -2.36
N GLN A 351 -2.58 23.14 -3.41
CA GLN A 351 -1.96 24.46 -3.27
C GLN A 351 -2.80 25.41 -2.41
N GLU A 352 -4.12 25.31 -2.48
CA GLU A 352 -5.01 26.06 -1.61
C GLU A 352 -4.93 25.57 -0.15
N ILE A 353 -4.76 24.27 0.09
CA ILE A 353 -4.46 23.73 1.44
C ILE A 353 -3.15 24.35 1.95
N GLY A 354 -2.12 24.39 1.12
CA GLY A 354 -0.85 25.04 1.46
C GLY A 354 -1.03 26.50 1.86
N ARG A 355 -1.79 27.27 1.06
CA ARG A 355 -2.10 28.68 1.35
C ARG A 355 -2.90 28.85 2.65
N LEU A 356 -3.85 27.96 2.92
CA LEU A 356 -4.62 27.93 4.17
C LEU A 356 -3.67 27.73 5.36
N ARG A 357 -2.74 26.77 5.28
CA ARG A 357 -1.73 26.52 6.32
C ARG A 357 -0.79 27.71 6.51
N ARG A 358 -0.36 28.39 5.44
CA ARG A 358 0.49 29.59 5.52
C ARG A 358 -0.23 30.76 6.19
N THR A 359 -1.42 31.10 5.70
CA THR A 359 -2.17 32.30 6.14
C THR A 359 -2.88 32.10 7.48
N GLY A 360 -3.31 30.88 7.79
CA GLY A 360 -4.15 30.60 8.97
C GLY A 360 -5.55 31.22 8.91
N ASN A 361 -6.00 31.67 7.73
CA ASN A 361 -7.29 32.34 7.57
C ASN A 361 -8.43 31.31 7.37
N PHE A 362 -8.86 30.67 8.46
CA PHE A 362 -9.93 29.65 8.42
C PHE A 362 -11.34 30.25 8.24
N GLU A 363 -11.50 31.57 8.41
CA GLU A 363 -12.81 32.25 8.37
C GLU A 363 -13.45 32.24 6.98
N GLU A 364 -12.63 32.22 5.93
CA GLU A 364 -13.09 32.18 4.53
C GLU A 364 -13.68 30.82 4.12
N TYR A 365 -13.54 29.80 4.97
CA TYR A 365 -13.92 28.44 4.65
C TYR A 365 -15.15 27.99 5.45
N PRO A 366 -16.04 27.19 4.83
CA PRO A 366 -17.27 26.70 5.45
C PRO A 366 -16.97 25.55 6.43
N ILE A 367 -16.33 25.89 7.55
CA ILE A 367 -15.89 24.98 8.61
C ILE A 367 -16.69 25.26 9.88
N SER A 368 -17.04 24.22 10.63
CA SER A 368 -17.68 24.38 11.94
C SER A 368 -16.80 25.24 12.90
N PRO A 369 -17.39 26.09 13.76
CA PRO A 369 -16.61 26.93 14.68
C PRO A 369 -15.65 26.14 15.59
N GLN A 370 -16.06 24.96 16.07
CA GLN A 370 -15.24 24.10 16.93
C GLN A 370 -14.02 23.54 16.15
N ASP A 371 -14.20 23.20 14.89
CA ASP A 371 -13.14 22.62 14.08
C ASP A 371 -12.10 23.64 13.62
N ARG A 372 -12.50 24.91 13.47
CA ARG A 372 -11.55 26.03 13.23
C ARG A 372 -10.52 26.13 14.34
N VAL A 373 -10.94 25.96 15.59
CA VAL A 373 -10.02 25.97 16.74
C VAL A 373 -9.01 24.82 16.64
N GLY A 374 -9.47 23.62 16.27
CA GLY A 374 -8.60 22.45 16.09
C GLY A 374 -7.53 22.66 15.01
N LEU A 375 -7.91 23.25 13.86
CA LEU A 375 -6.97 23.58 12.79
C LEU A 375 -5.98 24.68 13.21
N ALA A 376 -6.47 25.73 13.90
CA ALA A 376 -5.62 26.79 14.43
C ALA A 376 -4.59 26.24 15.42
N THR A 377 -5.01 25.40 16.37
CA THR A 377 -4.10 24.75 17.34
C THR A 377 -3.06 23.87 16.65
N ARG A 378 -3.46 23.06 15.65
CA ARG A 378 -2.51 22.23 14.87
C ARG A 378 -1.46 23.10 14.18
N ARG A 379 -1.90 24.17 13.52
CA ARG A 379 -1.04 25.12 12.83
C ARG A 379 -0.09 25.83 13.80
N GLU A 380 -0.58 26.35 14.91
CA GLU A 380 0.21 27.03 15.94
C GLU A 380 1.29 26.12 16.51
N GLY A 381 0.95 24.87 16.84
CA GLY A 381 1.91 23.87 17.32
C GLY A 381 3.03 23.58 16.32
N ALA A 382 2.70 23.50 15.02
CA ALA A 382 3.70 23.34 13.97
C ALA A 382 4.50 24.62 13.70
N ALA A 383 3.87 25.80 13.77
CA ALA A 383 4.52 27.10 13.55
C ALA A 383 5.56 27.40 14.65
N ALA A 384 5.28 27.01 15.89
CA ALA A 384 6.23 27.11 17.01
C ALA A 384 7.52 26.30 16.79
N LEU A 385 7.46 25.27 15.95
CA LEU A 385 8.58 24.41 15.57
C LEU A 385 9.17 24.75 14.19
N ASP A 386 8.68 25.83 13.56
CA ASP A 386 8.99 26.19 12.18
C ASP A 386 8.82 25.01 11.21
N ALA A 387 7.71 24.27 11.36
CA ALA A 387 7.48 22.98 10.70
C ALA A 387 6.11 22.91 9.99
N VAL A 388 5.63 24.04 9.47
CA VAL A 388 4.38 24.12 8.69
C VAL A 388 4.68 23.93 7.20
N PRO A 389 4.27 22.82 6.57
CA PRO A 389 4.29 22.70 5.11
C PRO A 389 3.20 23.57 4.48
N ASP A 390 3.54 24.28 3.41
CA ASP A 390 2.62 25.19 2.72
C ASP A 390 2.77 25.17 1.19
N ASP A 391 2.17 26.15 0.49
CA ASP A 391 2.19 26.27 -0.97
C ASP A 391 3.58 26.63 -1.53
N THR A 392 4.46 27.18 -0.70
CA THR A 392 5.79 27.70 -1.03
C THR A 392 6.92 27.04 -0.24
N ARG A 393 6.58 26.11 0.67
CA ARG A 393 7.53 25.48 1.59
C ARG A 393 7.27 23.98 1.70
N VAL A 394 8.29 23.21 1.34
CA VAL A 394 8.36 21.76 1.56
C VAL A 394 9.13 21.48 2.83
N THR A 395 8.50 20.79 3.78
CA THR A 395 9.16 20.37 5.02
C THR A 395 9.66 18.93 4.90
N VAL A 396 10.90 18.66 5.30
CA VAL A 396 11.50 17.32 5.29
C VAL A 396 11.74 16.86 6.72
N THR A 397 10.98 15.86 7.15
CA THR A 397 11.11 15.26 8.49
C THR A 397 11.61 13.84 8.35
N SER A 398 12.81 13.54 8.88
CA SER A 398 13.38 12.19 8.85
C SER A 398 13.37 11.53 10.23
N ARG A 399 13.01 10.24 10.27
CA ARG A 399 13.05 9.41 11.48
C ARG A 399 13.56 8.02 11.12
N ALA A 400 14.77 7.71 11.59
CA ALA A 400 15.48 6.47 11.24
C ALA A 400 15.56 6.29 9.71
N ARG A 401 14.97 5.21 9.18
CA ARG A 401 14.95 4.86 7.75
C ARG A 401 13.83 5.52 6.96
N VAL A 402 13.01 6.37 7.58
CA VAL A 402 11.81 6.93 6.95
C VAL A 402 11.96 8.45 6.82
N ALA A 403 11.65 8.98 5.64
CA ALA A 403 11.62 10.40 5.36
C ALA A 403 10.23 10.83 4.89
N LEU A 404 9.66 11.83 5.55
CA LEU A 404 8.40 12.45 5.18
C LEU A 404 8.68 13.80 4.52
N PHE A 405 8.07 14.02 3.37
CA PHE A 405 8.04 15.30 2.66
C PHE A 405 6.63 15.88 2.82
N GLY A 406 6.50 16.98 3.55
CA GLY A 406 5.27 17.79 3.58
C GLY A 406 5.23 18.67 2.35
N ALA A 407 4.39 18.33 1.39
CA ALA A 407 4.39 18.85 0.02
C ALA A 407 2.94 19.05 -0.46
N CYS A 408 2.47 20.29 -0.46
CA CYS A 408 1.08 20.65 -0.78
C CYS A 408 0.83 20.77 -2.30
N PHE A 409 1.07 19.69 -3.04
CA PHE A 409 1.03 19.69 -4.52
C PHE A 409 -0.01 18.75 -5.13
N GLY A 410 -0.78 18.02 -4.33
CA GLY A 410 -1.86 17.16 -4.81
C GLY A 410 -1.36 15.76 -5.16
N THR A 411 -2.30 14.83 -5.30
CA THR A 411 -1.99 13.39 -5.30
C THR A 411 -1.05 13.00 -6.43
N ARG A 412 -1.35 13.39 -7.67
CA ARG A 412 -0.58 12.97 -8.86
C ARG A 412 0.76 13.68 -8.99
N THR A 413 0.84 14.94 -8.58
CA THR A 413 2.10 15.69 -8.57
C THR A 413 3.03 15.15 -7.50
N ASN A 414 2.52 14.85 -6.30
CA ASN A 414 3.30 14.19 -5.27
C ASN A 414 3.71 12.77 -5.68
N GLU A 415 2.87 12.01 -6.38
CA GLU A 415 3.24 10.69 -6.93
C GLU A 415 4.45 10.81 -7.88
N THR A 416 4.41 11.77 -8.81
CA THR A 416 5.53 12.05 -9.73
C THR A 416 6.80 12.43 -8.96
N LEU A 417 6.71 13.38 -8.02
CA LEU A 417 7.85 13.86 -7.25
C LEU A 417 8.41 12.78 -6.33
N ALA A 418 7.56 11.96 -5.71
CA ALA A 418 7.96 10.87 -4.83
C ALA A 418 8.75 9.81 -5.60
N VAL A 419 8.26 9.38 -6.76
CA VAL A 419 8.95 8.40 -7.61
C VAL A 419 10.28 8.95 -8.14
N ALA A 420 10.30 10.20 -8.61
CA ALA A 420 11.53 10.85 -9.08
C ALA A 420 12.58 11.01 -7.95
N THR A 421 12.14 11.41 -6.75
CA THR A 421 13.00 11.56 -5.58
C THR A 421 13.53 10.20 -5.11
N ALA A 422 12.66 9.18 -5.04
CA ALA A 422 13.04 7.82 -4.65
C ALA A 422 14.05 7.20 -5.62
N ALA A 423 13.89 7.41 -6.93
CA ALA A 423 14.84 6.94 -7.92
C ALA A 423 16.19 7.66 -7.83
N THR A 424 16.16 8.98 -7.63
CA THR A 424 17.39 9.77 -7.41
C THR A 424 18.14 9.30 -6.16
N LEU A 425 17.42 9.03 -5.07
CA LEU A 425 18.02 8.45 -3.86
C LEU A 425 18.51 7.02 -4.08
N THR A 426 17.79 6.20 -4.84
CA THR A 426 18.19 4.83 -5.17
C THR A 426 19.52 4.83 -5.92
N ASP A 427 19.65 5.70 -6.93
CA ASP A 427 20.88 5.85 -7.72
C ASP A 427 22.05 6.35 -6.84
N ARG A 428 21.79 7.25 -5.88
CA ARG A 428 22.82 7.76 -4.94
C ARG A 428 23.23 6.76 -3.85
N LEU A 429 22.29 6.01 -3.30
CA LEU A 429 22.52 5.08 -2.20
C LEU A 429 22.98 3.69 -2.68
N GLY A 430 22.79 3.37 -3.96
CA GLY A 430 23.06 2.04 -4.52
C GLY A 430 22.12 0.96 -3.98
N ALA A 431 20.99 1.37 -3.41
CA ALA A 431 20.02 0.48 -2.79
C ALA A 431 18.60 1.05 -2.95
N ARG A 432 17.63 0.16 -3.15
CA ARG A 432 16.25 0.53 -3.47
C ARG A 432 15.62 1.36 -2.36
N VAL A 433 15.10 2.53 -2.73
CA VAL A 433 14.22 3.36 -1.90
C VAL A 433 12.79 3.10 -2.33
N GLU A 434 11.91 2.88 -1.36
CA GLU A 434 10.50 2.61 -1.61
C GLU A 434 9.66 3.85 -1.34
N VAL A 435 8.69 4.11 -2.21
CA VAL A 435 7.61 5.07 -1.93
C VAL A 435 6.62 4.36 -1.02
N ALA A 436 6.60 4.75 0.25
CA ALA A 436 5.81 4.07 1.27
C ALA A 436 4.33 4.51 1.24
N SER A 437 4.08 5.79 0.98
CA SER A 437 2.74 6.37 0.88
C SER A 437 2.80 7.72 0.19
N VAL A 438 1.75 8.05 -0.56
CA VAL A 438 1.57 9.34 -1.22
C VAL A 438 0.18 9.86 -0.91
N GLU A 439 0.12 11.08 -0.43
CA GLU A 439 -1.09 11.82 -0.06
C GLU A 439 -1.04 13.23 -0.71
N PRO A 440 -2.16 13.96 -0.77
CA PRO A 440 -2.20 15.26 -1.46
C PRO A 440 -1.28 16.33 -0.86
N THR A 441 -0.95 16.21 0.42
CA THR A 441 -0.15 17.22 1.15
C THR A 441 1.16 16.68 1.70
N TRP A 442 1.47 15.42 1.45
CA TRP A 442 2.73 14.80 1.86
C TRP A 442 2.99 13.48 1.14
N PHE A 443 4.23 13.05 1.10
CA PHE A 443 4.57 11.66 0.75
C PHE A 443 5.71 11.17 1.63
N VAL A 444 5.84 9.85 1.73
CA VAL A 444 6.81 9.18 2.59
C VAL A 444 7.66 8.22 1.79
N LEU A 445 8.97 8.32 2.00
CA LEU A 445 9.97 7.41 1.46
C LEU A 445 10.54 6.53 2.57
N GLU A 446 10.68 5.24 2.28
CA GLU A 446 11.34 4.27 3.11
C GLU A 446 12.69 3.90 2.48
N MET A 447 13.75 4.05 3.26
CA MET A 447 15.12 3.94 2.82
C MET A 447 15.81 2.75 3.51
N PRO A 448 16.82 2.13 2.88
CA PRO A 448 17.55 1.03 3.49
C PRO A 448 18.37 1.46 4.72
N VAL A 449 18.76 2.73 4.78
CA VAL A 449 19.54 3.34 5.85
C VAL A 449 18.98 4.72 6.18
N ALA A 450 19.33 5.25 7.35
CA ALA A 450 19.03 6.64 7.68
C ALA A 450 19.84 7.56 6.76
N VAL A 451 19.18 8.57 6.20
CA VAL A 451 19.77 9.54 5.28
C VAL A 451 19.63 10.93 5.88
N ASP A 452 20.67 11.74 5.74
CA ASP A 452 20.68 13.10 6.26
C ASP A 452 19.73 14.02 5.47
N PRO A 453 19.18 15.07 6.10
CA PRO A 453 18.24 15.96 5.43
C PRO A 453 18.78 16.71 4.20
N ALA A 454 20.10 16.96 4.11
CA ALA A 454 20.66 17.64 2.95
C ALA A 454 20.63 16.74 1.72
N THR A 455 20.99 15.46 1.87
CA THR A 455 20.87 14.47 0.80
C THR A 455 19.41 14.30 0.34
N LEU A 456 18.45 14.30 1.27
CA LEU A 456 17.00 14.24 0.95
C LEU A 456 16.53 15.46 0.15
N ARG A 457 16.92 16.66 0.59
CA ARG A 457 16.64 17.91 -0.11
C ARG A 457 17.21 17.89 -1.51
N ASP A 458 18.48 17.52 -1.65
CA ASP A 458 19.19 17.53 -2.92
C ASP A 458 18.68 16.45 -3.89
N ALA A 459 18.02 15.40 -3.37
CA ALA A 459 17.36 14.39 -4.19
C ALA A 459 15.97 14.85 -4.68
N PHE A 460 15.25 15.64 -3.88
CA PHE A 460 13.99 16.26 -4.28
C PHE A 460 14.23 17.36 -5.33
N ALA A 461 15.28 18.16 -5.15
CA ALA A 461 15.63 19.28 -6.02
C ALA A 461 16.30 18.83 -7.34
N LEU A 462 15.69 17.89 -8.08
CA LEU A 462 16.23 17.48 -9.37
C LEU A 462 16.07 18.58 -10.43
N PRO A 463 16.96 18.63 -11.45
CA PRO A 463 16.79 19.53 -12.58
C PRO A 463 15.45 19.27 -13.31
N PRO A 464 14.63 20.30 -13.60
CA PRO A 464 13.33 20.13 -14.24
C PRO A 464 13.40 19.35 -15.57
N GLU A 465 14.44 19.58 -16.36
CA GLU A 465 14.71 18.90 -17.62
C GLU A 465 14.99 17.39 -17.49
N ALA A 466 15.42 16.93 -16.31
CA ALA A 466 15.69 15.53 -16.06
C ALA A 466 14.44 14.75 -15.65
N LEU A 467 13.32 15.41 -15.32
CA LEU A 467 12.12 14.78 -14.76
C LEU A 467 11.46 13.81 -15.74
N GLU A 468 11.11 14.27 -16.94
CA GLU A 468 10.39 13.45 -17.94
C GLU A 468 11.19 12.21 -18.35
N PRO A 469 12.47 12.30 -18.77
CA PRO A 469 13.26 11.12 -19.11
C PRO A 469 13.41 10.14 -17.94
N LEU A 470 13.49 10.66 -16.70
CA LEU A 470 13.59 9.84 -15.51
C LEU A 470 12.30 9.05 -15.27
N ILE A 471 11.15 9.71 -15.33
CA ILE A 471 9.84 9.09 -15.12
C ILE A 471 9.54 8.06 -16.22
N GLU A 472 9.77 8.38 -17.48
CA GLU A 472 9.59 7.44 -18.60
C GLU A 472 10.46 6.17 -18.46
N ARG A 473 11.64 6.29 -17.86
CA ARG A 473 12.53 5.17 -17.57
C ARG A 473 12.04 4.31 -16.40
N ILE A 474 11.48 4.91 -15.35
CA ILE A 474 11.11 4.21 -14.11
C ILE A 474 9.74 3.56 -14.21
N VAL A 475 8.75 4.27 -14.75
CA VAL A 475 7.34 3.85 -14.76
C VAL A 475 7.14 2.44 -15.32
N PRO A 476 7.80 2.02 -16.42
CA PRO A 476 7.67 0.66 -16.96
C PRO A 476 8.02 -0.47 -15.99
N SER A 477 8.83 -0.20 -14.95
CA SER A 477 9.18 -1.17 -13.91
C SER A 477 8.14 -1.28 -12.79
N GLY A 478 7.19 -0.35 -12.73
CA GLY A 478 6.17 -0.26 -11.69
C GLY A 478 5.02 -1.25 -11.87
N LEU A 479 4.35 -1.58 -10.76
CA LEU A 479 3.21 -2.52 -10.76
C LEU A 479 1.97 -1.93 -11.43
N ASP A 480 1.75 -0.61 -11.31
CA ASP A 480 0.67 0.09 -12.00
C ASP A 480 0.80 -0.03 -13.53
N TYR A 481 2.03 0.12 -14.07
CA TYR A 481 2.28 -0.06 -15.50
C TYR A 481 1.94 -1.48 -15.95
N ARG A 482 2.31 -2.50 -15.17
CA ARG A 482 1.96 -3.91 -15.48
C ARG A 482 0.45 -4.11 -15.53
N TRP A 483 -0.30 -3.51 -14.60
CA TRP A 483 -1.77 -3.56 -14.61
C TRP A 483 -2.36 -2.89 -15.85
N VAL A 484 -1.89 -1.67 -16.16
CA VAL A 484 -2.33 -0.94 -17.37
C VAL A 484 -1.99 -1.74 -18.62
N PHE A 485 -0.81 -2.36 -18.67
CA PHE A 485 -0.37 -3.19 -19.79
C PHE A 485 -1.32 -4.35 -20.04
N VAL A 486 -1.67 -5.12 -19.00
CA VAL A 486 -2.62 -6.23 -19.12
C VAL A 486 -3.96 -5.75 -19.65
N THR A 487 -4.45 -4.62 -19.13
CA THR A 487 -5.71 -4.01 -19.59
C THR A 487 -5.64 -3.63 -21.06
N VAL A 488 -4.61 -2.89 -21.46
CA VAL A 488 -4.44 -2.39 -22.83
C VAL A 488 -4.18 -3.57 -23.79
N ALA A 489 -3.38 -4.56 -23.41
CA ALA A 489 -3.11 -5.76 -24.20
C ALA A 489 -4.38 -6.59 -24.43
N ARG A 490 -5.24 -6.76 -23.41
CA ARG A 490 -6.58 -7.37 -23.56
C ARG A 490 -7.45 -6.57 -24.53
N LYS A 491 -7.34 -5.23 -24.51
CA LYS A 491 -8.10 -4.30 -25.39
C LYS A 491 -7.50 -4.09 -26.79
N PHE A 492 -6.24 -4.49 -27.05
CA PHE A 492 -5.72 -4.70 -28.41
C PHE A 492 -5.96 -6.12 -28.94
N GLY A 493 -6.17 -7.10 -28.05
CA GLY A 493 -6.36 -8.50 -28.42
C GLY A 493 -5.07 -9.32 -28.48
N VAL A 494 -4.02 -8.83 -27.85
CA VAL A 494 -2.72 -9.52 -27.73
C VAL A 494 -2.79 -10.67 -26.74
N ILE A 495 -3.58 -10.50 -25.67
CA ILE A 495 -3.85 -11.54 -24.67
C ILE A 495 -5.35 -11.76 -24.52
N SER A 496 -5.75 -12.96 -24.12
CA SER A 496 -7.16 -13.28 -23.93
C SER A 496 -7.69 -12.63 -22.66
N ARG A 497 -9.01 -12.45 -22.60
CA ARG A 497 -9.69 -12.06 -21.34
C ARG A 497 -9.52 -13.11 -20.25
N SER A 498 -9.27 -14.38 -20.62
CA SER A 498 -9.11 -15.47 -19.67
C SER A 498 -7.73 -15.50 -19.01
N THR A 499 -6.71 -14.92 -19.65
CA THR A 499 -5.31 -14.95 -19.20
C THR A 499 -5.16 -14.46 -17.78
N ASP A 500 -4.60 -15.32 -16.92
CA ASP A 500 -4.19 -14.96 -15.58
C ASP A 500 -2.94 -14.06 -15.65
N PRO A 501 -3.03 -12.80 -15.21
CA PRO A 501 -1.93 -11.85 -15.31
C PRO A 501 -0.78 -12.11 -14.32
N ARG A 502 -0.82 -13.24 -13.61
CA ARG A 502 0.24 -13.70 -12.71
C ARG A 502 1.25 -14.61 -13.38
N ASP A 503 0.95 -15.13 -14.56
CA ASP A 503 1.87 -16.01 -15.27
C ASP A 503 3.06 -15.21 -15.84
N LEU A 504 4.07 -15.02 -14.99
CA LEU A 504 5.31 -14.30 -15.31
C LEU A 504 6.03 -14.87 -16.53
N ARG A 505 5.81 -16.16 -16.87
CA ARG A 505 6.46 -16.81 -18.02
C ARG A 505 6.04 -16.19 -19.34
N THR A 506 4.83 -15.63 -19.41
CA THR A 506 4.28 -15.06 -20.65
C THR A 506 4.30 -13.53 -20.66
N LEU A 507 4.16 -12.90 -19.49
CA LEU A 507 4.01 -11.45 -19.41
C LEU A 507 5.32 -10.66 -19.49
N ASP A 508 6.37 -11.07 -18.80
CA ASP A 508 7.62 -10.28 -18.78
C ASP A 508 8.28 -10.18 -20.17
N PRO A 509 8.37 -11.28 -20.96
CA PRO A 509 8.88 -11.19 -22.33
C PRO A 509 8.00 -10.31 -23.23
N LEU A 510 6.67 -10.38 -23.03
CA LEU A 510 5.72 -9.61 -23.83
C LEU A 510 5.76 -8.11 -23.51
N LEU A 511 5.87 -7.77 -22.22
CA LEU A 511 6.11 -6.40 -21.74
C LEU A 511 7.37 -5.82 -22.37
N GLU A 512 8.47 -6.57 -22.34
CA GLU A 512 9.76 -6.14 -22.90
C GLU A 512 9.68 -5.95 -24.41
N ALA A 513 9.11 -6.92 -25.13
CA ALA A 513 8.96 -6.86 -26.58
C ALA A 513 8.01 -5.73 -27.04
N SER A 514 7.13 -5.26 -26.17
CA SER A 514 6.12 -4.25 -26.51
C SER A 514 6.56 -2.82 -26.23
N ARG A 515 7.71 -2.58 -25.58
CA ARG A 515 8.13 -1.23 -25.14
C ARG A 515 8.11 -0.17 -26.22
N THR A 516 8.44 -0.53 -27.47
CA THR A 516 8.60 0.40 -28.59
C THR A 516 7.52 0.25 -29.66
N ASN A 517 6.45 -0.51 -29.37
CA ASN A 517 5.32 -0.65 -30.30
C ASN A 517 4.10 0.11 -29.76
N PRO A 518 3.02 0.25 -30.57
CA PRO A 518 1.84 0.99 -30.15
C PRO A 518 1.19 0.51 -28.85
N LEU A 519 1.34 -0.77 -28.47
CA LEU A 519 0.85 -1.29 -27.19
C LEU A 519 1.66 -0.74 -26.02
N GLY A 520 3.00 -0.75 -26.08
CA GLY A 520 3.84 -0.19 -25.01
C GLY A 520 3.69 1.33 -24.90
N GLU A 521 3.66 2.03 -26.03
CA GLU A 521 3.47 3.49 -26.07
C GLU A 521 2.12 3.89 -25.44
N GLU A 522 1.03 3.22 -25.83
CA GLU A 522 -0.29 3.44 -25.25
C GLU A 522 -0.31 3.11 -23.75
N THR A 523 0.38 2.05 -23.34
CA THR A 523 0.47 1.65 -21.93
C THR A 523 1.19 2.73 -21.12
N LEU A 524 2.34 3.22 -21.60
CA LEU A 524 3.10 4.26 -20.94
C LEU A 524 2.30 5.54 -20.83
N GLU A 525 1.77 6.04 -21.95
CA GLU A 525 0.98 7.27 -21.96
C GLU A 525 -0.27 7.18 -21.09
N LYS A 526 -0.97 6.05 -21.11
CA LYS A 526 -2.13 5.83 -20.23
C LYS A 526 -1.71 5.81 -18.75
N THR A 527 -0.60 5.15 -18.42
CA THR A 527 -0.09 5.11 -17.04
C THR A 527 0.30 6.50 -16.55
N LEU A 528 1.04 7.27 -17.37
CA LEU A 528 1.39 8.66 -17.11
C LEU A 528 0.13 9.52 -16.95
N HIS A 529 -0.83 9.39 -17.86
CA HIS A 529 -2.08 10.16 -17.81
C HIS A 529 -3.00 9.79 -16.66
N ASP A 530 -2.98 8.56 -16.14
CA ASP A 530 -3.88 8.16 -15.05
C ASP A 530 -3.27 8.46 -13.68
N ARG A 531 -1.94 8.31 -13.53
CA ARG A 531 -1.26 8.30 -12.21
C ARG A 531 -0.36 9.50 -11.94
N TYR A 532 0.25 10.08 -12.97
CA TYR A 532 1.34 11.05 -12.81
C TYR A 532 0.94 12.44 -13.33
N ASP A 533 1.46 13.50 -12.72
CA ASP A 533 1.34 14.87 -13.23
C ASP A 533 2.75 15.44 -13.43
N THR A 534 3.32 15.23 -14.62
CA THR A 534 4.68 15.67 -14.98
C THR A 534 4.75 17.18 -15.21
N GLU A 535 3.68 17.77 -15.73
CA GLU A 535 3.58 19.20 -16.00
C GLU A 535 3.70 20.02 -14.71
N HIS A 536 2.83 19.77 -13.72
CA HIS A 536 2.90 20.50 -12.46
C HIS A 536 4.15 20.13 -11.66
N ALA A 537 4.62 18.88 -11.73
CA ALA A 537 5.87 18.50 -11.06
C ALA A 537 7.07 19.28 -11.63
N ARG A 538 7.15 19.46 -12.95
CA ARG A 538 8.16 20.32 -13.59
C ARG A 538 8.05 21.76 -13.09
N THR A 539 6.84 22.33 -13.02
CA THR A 539 6.62 23.68 -12.47
C THR A 539 7.10 23.81 -11.02
N ILE A 540 6.87 22.79 -10.18
CA ILE A 540 7.37 22.78 -8.80
C ILE A 540 8.90 22.78 -8.76
N LEU A 541 9.56 21.96 -9.58
CA LEU A 541 11.03 21.90 -9.63
C LEU A 541 11.64 23.20 -10.17
N GLU A 542 10.99 23.85 -11.14
CA GLU A 542 11.36 25.20 -11.58
C GLU A 542 11.22 26.21 -10.44
N GLY A 543 10.14 26.13 -9.66
CA GLY A 543 9.95 26.94 -8.46
C GLY A 543 11.03 26.70 -7.40
N VAL A 544 11.49 25.46 -7.23
CA VAL A 544 12.62 25.12 -6.34
C VAL A 544 13.93 25.72 -6.87
N ARG A 545 14.23 25.55 -8.16
CA ARG A 545 15.43 26.09 -8.80
C ARG A 545 15.49 27.62 -8.71
N ASP A 546 14.35 28.27 -8.91
CA ASP A 546 14.22 29.74 -8.85
C ASP A 546 14.17 30.28 -7.41
N GLY A 547 14.15 29.41 -6.38
CA GLY A 547 14.05 29.80 -4.97
C GLY A 547 12.67 30.28 -4.53
N LYS A 548 11.63 30.10 -5.36
CA LYS A 548 10.22 30.40 -5.01
C LYS A 548 9.64 29.36 -4.06
N ILE A 549 10.11 28.12 -4.15
CA ILE A 549 9.74 27.01 -3.28
C ILE A 549 10.96 26.61 -2.46
N ARG A 550 10.85 26.68 -1.14
CA ARG A 550 11.93 26.32 -0.21
C ARG A 550 11.76 24.89 0.27
N ILE A 551 12.86 24.16 0.40
CA ILE A 551 12.89 22.80 0.94
C ILE A 551 13.75 22.82 2.21
N GLU A 552 13.11 22.61 3.35
CA GLU A 552 13.72 22.83 4.65
C GLU A 552 13.54 21.60 5.56
N ALA A 553 14.60 21.23 6.27
CA ALA A 553 14.52 20.17 7.27
C ALA A 553 13.70 20.66 8.47
N ALA A 554 12.74 19.85 8.91
CA ALA A 554 11.84 20.21 10.01
C ALA A 554 11.80 19.08 11.06
N PRO A 555 11.72 19.42 12.36
CA PRO A 555 11.48 18.43 13.40
C PRO A 555 10.09 17.79 13.25
N SER A 556 9.83 16.75 14.03
CA SER A 556 8.50 16.20 14.18
C SER A 556 7.50 17.27 14.63
N SER A 557 6.38 17.37 13.92
CA SER A 557 5.31 18.35 14.15
C SER A 557 3.94 17.68 14.00
N PRO A 558 2.85 18.37 14.41
CA PRO A 558 1.48 17.90 14.16
C PRO A 558 1.15 17.59 12.68
N PHE A 559 1.92 18.10 11.72
CA PHE A 559 1.77 17.74 10.29
C PHE A 559 2.55 16.48 9.89
N SER A 560 3.65 16.15 10.56
CA SER A 560 4.42 14.93 10.27
C SER A 560 3.98 13.72 11.12
N ASP A 561 3.50 13.95 12.33
CA ASP A 561 3.29 12.89 13.32
C ASP A 561 2.08 12.00 12.99
N GLY A 562 1.00 12.58 12.47
CA GLY A 562 -0.16 11.84 11.99
C GLY A 562 0.20 10.85 10.87
N PRO A 563 0.82 11.32 9.77
CA PRO A 563 1.31 10.45 8.70
C PRO A 563 2.28 9.36 9.16
N ILE A 564 3.28 9.72 9.99
CA ILE A 564 4.24 8.75 10.54
C ILE A 564 3.54 7.72 11.45
N ALA A 565 2.53 8.14 12.21
CA ALA A 565 1.73 7.25 13.04
C ALA A 565 0.95 6.22 12.21
N ARG A 566 0.38 6.62 11.07
CA ARG A 566 -0.31 5.70 10.12
C ARG A 566 0.64 4.66 9.54
N LEU A 567 1.90 5.03 9.35
CA LEU A 567 2.95 4.15 8.85
C LEU A 567 3.66 3.37 9.96
N ARG A 568 3.16 3.38 11.21
CA ARG A 568 3.78 2.68 12.36
C ARG A 568 4.18 1.25 12.08
N TRP A 569 3.41 0.51 11.27
CA TRP A 569 3.72 -0.87 10.91
C TRP A 569 4.94 -1.00 9.98
N ARG A 570 5.21 -0.03 9.09
CA ARG A 570 6.43 0.05 8.25
C ARG A 570 7.61 0.64 9.03
N VAL A 571 7.35 1.72 9.76
CA VAL A 571 8.35 2.43 10.58
C VAL A 571 8.90 1.53 11.70
N MET A 572 8.13 0.54 12.15
CA MET A 572 8.56 -0.49 13.10
C MET A 572 8.93 -1.80 12.44
N SER A 573 9.95 -1.78 11.56
CA SER A 573 10.74 -2.98 11.29
C SER A 573 12.17 -2.73 11.77
N ASP A 574 12.44 -3.08 13.04
CA ASP A 574 13.75 -3.57 13.46
C ASP A 574 13.86 -3.91 14.96
N THR A 575 12.92 -3.45 15.80
CA THR A 575 12.88 -3.78 17.23
C THR A 575 11.60 -4.56 17.55
N PRO A 576 11.69 -5.84 17.94
CA PRO A 576 10.53 -6.60 18.37
C PRO A 576 9.83 -5.89 19.55
N PRO A 577 8.49 -5.94 19.65
CA PRO A 577 7.78 -5.34 20.78
C PRO A 577 8.41 -5.79 22.12
N PRO A 578 8.45 -4.93 23.16
CA PRO A 578 9.04 -5.29 24.46
C PRO A 578 8.47 -6.59 25.05
N THR A 579 7.20 -6.89 24.78
CA THR A 579 6.52 -8.15 25.16
C THR A 579 7.13 -9.38 24.47
N LEU A 580 7.42 -9.27 23.17
CA LEU A 580 8.07 -10.34 22.39
C LEU A 580 9.54 -10.52 22.79
N LEU A 581 10.27 -9.42 23.04
CA LEU A 581 11.65 -9.49 23.56
C LEU A 581 11.71 -10.20 24.91
N LYS A 582 10.77 -9.89 25.82
CA LYS A 582 10.65 -10.56 27.12
C LYS A 582 10.36 -12.05 26.98
N ALA A 583 9.39 -12.43 26.14
CA ALA A 583 9.04 -13.83 25.90
C ALA A 583 10.20 -14.62 25.28
N LEU A 584 10.92 -14.02 24.34
CA LEU A 584 12.07 -14.65 23.70
C LEU A 584 13.25 -14.81 24.66
N ARG A 585 13.54 -13.78 25.45
CA ARG A 585 14.58 -13.83 26.47
C ARG A 585 14.31 -14.98 27.44
N GLN A 586 13.07 -15.11 27.90
CA GLN A 586 12.65 -16.20 28.76
C GLN A 586 12.83 -17.57 28.10
N ARG A 587 12.51 -17.71 26.80
CA ARG A 587 12.76 -18.95 26.05
C ARG A 587 14.25 -19.28 25.97
N LEU A 588 15.09 -18.32 25.55
CA LEU A 588 16.53 -18.52 25.43
C LEU A 588 17.15 -18.89 26.78
N ASP A 589 16.73 -18.23 27.87
CA ASP A 589 17.20 -18.51 29.23
C ASP A 589 16.85 -19.91 29.75
N GLN A 590 15.79 -20.53 29.22
CA GLN A 590 15.30 -21.86 29.58
C GLN A 590 15.71 -22.96 28.60
N GLU A 591 16.28 -22.62 27.44
CA GLU A 591 16.68 -23.60 26.43
C GLU A 591 17.79 -24.52 26.99
N PRO A 592 17.58 -25.85 27.00
CA PRO A 592 18.56 -26.78 27.55
C PRO A 592 19.75 -26.92 26.61
N LEU A 593 20.96 -26.83 27.17
CA LEU A 593 22.22 -26.94 26.45
C LEU A 593 23.14 -27.96 27.14
N THR A 594 23.83 -28.77 26.36
CA THR A 594 24.80 -29.75 26.85
C THR A 594 26.22 -29.21 26.72
N LEU A 595 26.91 -29.13 27.86
CA LEU A 595 28.32 -28.78 27.93
C LEU A 595 29.17 -30.05 27.94
N VAL A 596 30.10 -30.15 26.98
CA VAL A 596 31.06 -31.24 26.88
C VAL A 596 32.46 -30.68 27.11
N CYS A 597 33.12 -31.13 28.18
CA CYS A 597 34.49 -30.73 28.47
C CYS A 597 35.45 -31.33 27.42
N LEU A 598 36.15 -30.47 26.66
CA LEU A 598 37.09 -30.91 25.61
C LEU A 598 38.37 -31.56 26.18
N ARG A 599 38.59 -31.45 27.49
CA ARG A 599 39.76 -31.99 28.20
C ARG A 599 39.51 -33.41 28.72
N CYS A 600 38.46 -33.65 29.50
CA CYS A 600 38.20 -34.96 30.12
C CYS A 600 36.93 -35.67 29.61
N GLY A 601 36.13 -35.02 28.75
CA GLY A 601 34.88 -35.57 28.23
C GLY A 601 33.74 -35.60 29.26
N PHE A 602 33.86 -34.87 30.38
CA PHE A 602 32.77 -34.70 31.33
C PHE A 602 31.61 -33.92 30.70
N ILE A 603 30.38 -34.40 30.89
CA ILE A 603 29.16 -33.82 30.34
C ILE A 603 28.33 -33.25 31.47
N ARG A 604 27.72 -32.10 31.24
CA ARG A 604 26.60 -31.61 32.06
C ARG A 604 25.60 -30.86 31.20
N THR A 605 24.34 -30.88 31.60
CA THR A 605 23.29 -30.07 30.98
C THR A 605 23.06 -28.84 31.84
N THR A 606 22.88 -27.68 31.20
CA THR A 606 22.55 -26.42 31.87
C THR A 606 21.55 -25.63 31.03
N THR A 607 21.12 -24.48 31.52
CA THR A 607 20.43 -23.46 30.73
C THR A 607 21.17 -22.13 30.86
N PRO A 608 21.02 -21.18 29.92
CA PRO A 608 21.72 -19.90 30.01
C PRO A 608 21.45 -19.15 31.34
N ALA A 609 20.24 -19.25 31.90
CA ALA A 609 19.91 -18.70 33.21
C ALA A 609 20.70 -19.33 34.38
N ARG A 610 20.98 -20.63 34.32
CA ARG A 610 21.67 -21.38 35.41
C ARG A 610 23.18 -21.45 35.25
N TYR A 611 23.69 -21.14 34.06
CA TYR A 611 25.09 -21.32 33.69
C TYR A 611 26.08 -20.63 34.64
N ARG A 612 25.83 -19.38 35.03
CA ARG A 612 26.73 -18.65 35.95
C ARG A 612 26.71 -19.26 37.35
N THR A 613 25.51 -19.53 37.88
CA THR A 613 25.34 -20.13 39.22
C THR A 613 25.90 -21.55 39.30
N GLU A 614 26.01 -22.25 38.17
CA GLU A 614 26.50 -23.63 38.09
C GLU A 614 28.02 -23.75 37.86
N GLY A 615 28.77 -22.65 37.91
CA GLY A 615 30.23 -22.61 37.81
C GLY A 615 30.78 -22.26 36.43
N GLY A 616 29.99 -21.65 35.54
CA GLY A 616 30.45 -21.08 34.27
C GLY A 616 31.05 -22.12 33.32
N SER A 617 32.06 -21.77 32.52
CA SER A 617 32.68 -22.66 31.51
C SER A 617 33.59 -23.73 32.12
N ILE A 618 33.88 -23.62 33.41
CA ILE A 618 34.84 -24.47 34.12
C ILE A 618 34.25 -25.86 34.34
N CYS A 619 34.98 -26.87 33.88
CA CYS A 619 34.63 -28.27 34.08
C CYS A 619 34.69 -28.65 35.57
N ARG A 620 33.62 -29.26 36.09
CA ARG A 620 33.54 -29.68 37.50
C ARG A 620 34.54 -30.79 37.86
N LEU A 621 34.90 -31.63 36.88
CA LEU A 621 35.77 -32.78 37.08
C LEU A 621 37.27 -32.42 36.97
N CYS A 622 37.70 -31.86 35.84
CA CYS A 622 39.12 -31.61 35.56
C CYS A 622 39.54 -30.13 35.65
N LYS A 623 38.62 -29.24 36.09
CA LYS A 623 38.81 -27.79 36.20
C LYS A 623 39.27 -27.08 34.92
N GLY A 624 39.08 -27.70 33.75
CA GLY A 624 39.43 -27.10 32.46
C GLY A 624 38.41 -26.04 32.04
N ALA A 625 38.87 -24.96 31.40
CA ALA A 625 38.04 -23.82 31.00
C ALA A 625 37.30 -24.01 29.65
N LEU A 626 37.67 -25.01 28.85
CA LEU A 626 37.09 -25.25 27.52
C LEU A 626 36.00 -26.32 27.58
N SER A 627 34.76 -25.86 27.65
CA SER A 627 33.55 -26.68 27.56
C SER A 627 32.78 -26.31 26.29
N ALA A 628 32.72 -27.22 25.33
CA ALA A 628 31.94 -27.04 24.10
C ALA A 628 30.44 -27.11 24.41
N VAL A 629 29.64 -26.34 23.70
CA VAL A 629 28.19 -26.25 23.89
C VAL A 629 27.47 -26.82 22.67
N LEU A 630 26.59 -27.79 22.91
CA LEU A 630 25.78 -28.44 21.87
C LEU A 630 24.32 -28.55 22.33
N SER A 631 23.40 -28.64 21.36
CA SER A 631 22.02 -29.00 21.64
C SER A 631 21.95 -30.43 22.20
N PRO A 632 21.13 -30.69 23.24
CA PRO A 632 20.93 -32.04 23.78
C PRO A 632 20.41 -33.05 22.75
N ARG A 633 19.79 -32.56 21.67
CA ARG A 633 19.28 -33.39 20.57
C ARG A 633 20.39 -33.97 19.69
N ARG A 634 21.61 -33.44 19.75
CA ARG A 634 22.79 -33.93 18.99
C ARG A 634 23.53 -35.03 19.74
N THR A 635 22.81 -36.08 20.14
CA THR A 635 23.33 -37.17 20.97
C THR A 635 24.55 -37.86 20.36
N GLU A 636 24.52 -38.15 19.06
CA GLU A 636 25.66 -38.76 18.36
C GLU A 636 26.93 -37.90 18.40
N ASP A 637 26.78 -36.59 18.20
CA ASP A 637 27.90 -35.65 18.19
C ASP A 637 28.49 -35.45 19.58
N ILE A 638 27.63 -35.42 20.60
CA ILE A 638 28.03 -35.41 22.01
C ILE A 638 28.88 -36.65 22.31
N ASP A 639 28.42 -37.85 21.93
CA ASP A 639 29.15 -39.09 22.15
C ASP A 639 30.48 -39.16 21.39
N ARG A 640 30.51 -38.62 20.16
CA ARG A 640 31.75 -38.49 19.37
C ARG A 640 32.75 -37.58 20.06
N LEU A 641 32.33 -36.40 20.54
CA LEU A 641 33.18 -35.44 21.25
C LEU A 641 33.69 -35.99 22.59
N VAL A 642 32.86 -36.73 23.32
CA VAL A 642 33.25 -37.37 24.58
C VAL A 642 34.31 -38.44 24.34
N ARG A 643 34.13 -39.30 23.31
CA ARG A 643 35.14 -40.29 22.91
C ARG A 643 36.43 -39.63 22.46
N TYR A 644 36.35 -38.54 21.69
CA TYR A 644 37.50 -37.74 21.29
C TYR A 644 38.28 -37.20 22.51
N ALA A 645 37.59 -36.52 23.45
CA ALA A 645 38.20 -35.96 24.64
C ALA A 645 38.82 -37.04 25.54
N LYS A 646 38.12 -38.17 25.77
CA LYS A 646 38.64 -39.29 26.57
C LYS A 646 39.87 -39.95 25.95
N ARG A 647 39.93 -40.10 24.61
CA ARG A 647 41.12 -40.61 23.91
C ARG A 647 42.30 -39.65 24.06
N LYS A 648 42.08 -38.35 23.86
CA LYS A 648 43.10 -37.31 24.01
C LYS A 648 43.63 -37.22 25.45
N TRP A 649 42.74 -37.33 26.44
CA TRP A 649 43.09 -37.36 27.87
C TRP A 649 43.97 -38.56 28.25
N ARG A 650 43.61 -39.76 27.77
CA ARG A 650 44.37 -41.00 28.02
C ARG A 650 45.75 -40.98 27.36
N ALA A 651 45.91 -40.30 26.24
CA ALA A 651 47.20 -40.15 25.57
C ALA A 651 48.19 -39.26 26.36
N THR A 652 47.70 -38.37 27.23
CA THR A 652 48.53 -37.48 28.06
C THR A 652 48.88 -38.02 29.46
N GLY A 653 48.33 -39.17 29.87
CA GLY A 653 48.62 -39.81 31.15
C GLY A 653 49.33 -41.15 30.97
N LYS A 654 50.51 -41.32 31.57
CA LYS A 654 51.25 -42.60 31.60
C LYS A 654 50.32 -43.74 32.08
N GLY A 655 50.17 -44.79 31.28
CA GLY A 655 49.55 -46.07 31.67
C GLY A 655 48.36 -46.49 30.83
N SER A 656 48.63 -47.23 29.75
CA SER A 656 47.66 -48.03 28.98
C SER A 656 46.89 -49.02 29.90
N PRO A 657 45.61 -49.33 29.60
CA PRO A 657 45.39 -50.63 28.94
C PRO A 657 44.45 -50.56 27.73
N ARG A 658 44.74 -51.46 26.78
CA ARG A 658 43.93 -51.87 25.63
C ARG A 658 42.44 -52.04 25.98
N ALA A 659 41.56 -51.57 25.10
CA ALA A 659 40.21 -52.10 24.97
C ALA A 659 39.94 -52.38 23.49
N ARG A 660 39.73 -53.67 23.17
CA ARG A 660 39.26 -54.19 21.88
C ARG A 660 37.73 -54.16 21.85
N GLY A 661 37.16 -53.89 20.67
CA GLY A 661 35.76 -54.14 20.30
C GLY A 661 34.77 -53.12 20.88
N THR A 662 33.71 -52.67 20.21
CA THR A 662 32.98 -53.18 19.04
C THR A 662 32.15 -52.04 18.41
N GLY A 663 31.88 -52.15 17.10
CA GLY A 663 30.67 -51.67 16.41
C GLY A 663 30.29 -50.18 16.47
N GLY A 664 30.38 -49.48 15.34
CA GLY A 664 29.62 -48.24 15.13
C GLY A 664 30.10 -47.38 13.96
N ALA A 665 29.37 -47.47 12.84
CA ALA A 665 29.32 -46.56 11.67
C ALA A 665 30.64 -46.05 11.07
N LYS A 666 30.91 -46.48 9.82
CA LYS A 666 31.90 -45.84 8.93
C LYS A 666 31.55 -44.36 8.78
N THR A 667 32.33 -43.50 9.43
CA THR A 667 32.27 -42.03 9.25
C THR A 667 33.61 -41.58 8.72
N THR A 668 33.57 -40.68 7.75
CA THR A 668 34.74 -40.14 7.06
C THR A 668 35.60 -39.32 8.03
N PRO A 669 36.95 -39.38 7.95
CA PRO A 669 37.86 -38.61 8.82
C PRO A 669 37.55 -37.10 8.87
N HIS A 670 37.01 -36.58 7.77
CA HIS A 670 36.64 -35.17 7.59
C HIS A 670 35.50 -34.71 8.52
N ASP A 671 34.45 -35.52 8.72
CA ASP A 671 33.28 -35.13 9.52
C ASP A 671 33.62 -34.98 11.01
N THR A 672 34.58 -35.78 11.48
CA THR A 672 35.07 -35.69 12.86
C THR A 672 35.90 -34.42 13.07
N GLU A 673 36.66 -33.99 12.07
CA GLU A 673 37.48 -32.78 12.12
C GLU A 673 36.61 -31.51 12.14
N VAL A 674 35.57 -31.46 11.29
CA VAL A 674 34.60 -30.36 11.27
C VAL A 674 33.87 -30.24 12.60
N LEU A 675 33.38 -31.36 13.17
CA LEU A 675 32.73 -31.38 14.46
C LEU A 675 33.64 -30.90 15.59
N VAL A 676 34.89 -31.36 15.61
CA VAL A 676 35.88 -30.95 16.63
C VAL A 676 36.18 -29.45 16.51
N ARG A 677 36.39 -28.93 15.30
CA ARG A 677 36.62 -27.50 15.07
C ARG A 677 35.46 -26.65 15.59
N ALA A 678 34.23 -27.00 15.22
CA ALA A 678 33.02 -26.32 15.70
C ALA A 678 32.90 -26.37 17.24
N ALA A 679 33.28 -27.49 17.86
CA ALA A 679 33.28 -27.65 19.30
C ALA A 679 34.30 -26.73 20.00
N TYR A 680 35.53 -26.60 19.48
CA TYR A 680 36.51 -25.63 20.00
C TYR A 680 36.01 -24.19 19.85
N THR A 681 35.47 -23.82 18.69
CA THR A 681 34.90 -22.49 18.49
C THR A 681 33.78 -22.20 19.49
N SER A 682 32.86 -23.14 19.71
CA SER A 682 31.81 -22.96 20.72
C SER A 682 32.38 -22.80 22.14
N ALA A 683 33.42 -23.56 22.50
CA ALA A 683 34.05 -23.49 23.81
C ALA A 683 34.78 -22.17 24.05
N GLU A 684 35.47 -21.65 23.03
CA GLU A 684 36.13 -20.34 23.07
C GLU A 684 35.12 -19.21 23.23
N LEU A 685 34.03 -19.22 22.44
CA LEU A 685 32.97 -18.22 22.55
C LEU A 685 32.36 -18.20 23.96
N VAL A 686 32.12 -19.38 24.54
CA VAL A 686 31.54 -19.52 25.87
C VAL A 686 32.52 -19.11 26.97
N ALA A 687 33.82 -19.35 26.78
CA ALA A 687 34.86 -18.88 27.70
C ALA A 687 35.03 -17.36 27.68
N HIS A 688 34.93 -16.72 26.51
CA HIS A 688 35.13 -15.28 26.37
C HIS A 688 33.86 -14.44 26.62
N TYR A 689 32.71 -14.85 26.10
CA TYR A 689 31.46 -14.08 26.13
C TYR A 689 30.44 -14.61 27.15
N GLY A 690 30.73 -15.72 27.82
CA GLY A 690 29.92 -16.26 28.91
C GLY A 690 28.47 -16.52 28.49
N GLN A 691 27.53 -15.93 29.24
CA GLN A 691 26.09 -16.14 29.03
C GLN A 691 25.59 -15.66 27.66
N ARG A 692 26.18 -14.60 27.08
CA ARG A 692 25.79 -14.11 25.75
C ARG A 692 26.10 -15.14 24.66
N ALA A 693 27.19 -15.88 24.79
CA ALA A 693 27.49 -16.99 23.88
C ALA A 693 26.50 -18.15 24.04
N LEU A 694 26.01 -18.41 25.24
CA LEU A 694 24.97 -19.40 25.46
C LEU A 694 23.64 -18.97 24.83
N TRP A 695 23.23 -17.69 24.92
CA TRP A 695 22.05 -17.19 24.22
C TRP A 695 22.19 -17.32 22.70
N ALA A 696 23.36 -16.98 22.14
CA ALA A 696 23.61 -17.15 20.71
C ALA A 696 23.50 -18.61 20.27
N LEU A 697 24.08 -19.54 21.03
CA LEU A 697 24.06 -20.98 20.70
C LEU A 697 22.72 -21.67 21.04
N ALA A 698 21.87 -21.04 21.86
CA ALA A 698 20.49 -21.46 22.11
C ALA A 698 19.52 -21.00 21.01
N ALA A 699 19.91 -20.00 20.22
CA ALA A 699 19.09 -19.51 19.12
C ALA A 699 19.03 -20.53 17.97
N ARG A 700 17.85 -20.69 17.39
CA ARG A 700 17.57 -21.65 16.32
C ARG A 700 18.33 -21.27 15.05
N GLY A 701 19.05 -22.24 14.47
CA GLY A 701 19.83 -22.01 13.25
C GLY A 701 21.13 -21.24 13.44
N VAL A 702 21.51 -20.92 14.68
CA VAL A 702 22.76 -20.21 14.99
C VAL A 702 23.84 -21.22 15.42
N GLY A 703 24.70 -21.59 14.46
CA GLY A 703 25.89 -22.39 14.72
C GLY A 703 27.08 -21.56 15.27
N PRO A 704 28.18 -22.21 15.68
CA PRO A 704 29.35 -21.53 16.26
C PRO A 704 29.95 -20.40 15.41
N ASP A 705 30.00 -20.54 14.09
CA ASP A 705 30.54 -19.50 13.20
C ASP A 705 29.63 -18.27 13.09
N THR A 706 28.31 -18.49 13.07
CA THR A 706 27.31 -17.40 13.08
C THR A 706 27.29 -16.73 14.45
N ALA A 707 27.34 -17.50 15.53
CA ALA A 707 27.48 -16.97 16.89
C ALA A 707 28.73 -16.09 17.04
N ARG A 708 29.88 -16.52 16.48
CA ARG A 708 31.13 -15.74 16.47
C ARG A 708 30.95 -14.38 15.81
N ARG A 709 30.34 -14.33 14.62
CA ARG A 709 30.07 -13.06 13.91
C ARG A 709 29.15 -12.13 14.70
N LEU A 710 28.13 -12.69 15.34
CA LEU A 710 27.17 -11.92 16.13
C LEU A 710 27.80 -11.35 17.41
N LEU A 711 28.65 -12.13 18.09
CA LEU A 711 29.29 -11.72 19.36
C LEU A 711 30.45 -10.73 19.18
N LEU A 712 31.02 -10.62 17.98
CA LEU A 712 32.08 -9.64 17.66
C LEU A 712 31.55 -8.20 17.51
N ARG A 713 30.24 -8.01 17.36
CA ARG A 713 29.61 -6.69 17.27
C ARG A 713 29.44 -6.06 18.66
N LEU A 714 29.46 -4.73 18.71
CA LEU A 714 29.22 -3.97 19.93
C LEU A 714 27.73 -3.72 20.12
N TYR A 715 27.20 -4.08 21.29
CA TYR A 715 25.80 -3.86 21.68
C TYR A 715 25.74 -3.00 22.94
N ARG A 716 24.84 -2.01 22.96
CA ARG A 716 24.63 -1.10 24.10
C ARG A 716 23.84 -1.77 25.22
N SER A 717 23.03 -2.79 24.91
CA SER A 717 22.23 -3.54 25.89
C SER A 717 22.10 -5.02 25.50
N ASP A 718 21.70 -5.86 26.47
CA ASP A 718 21.36 -7.26 26.20
C ASP A 718 20.12 -7.39 25.30
N ASP A 719 19.17 -6.47 25.39
CA ASP A 719 17.94 -6.49 24.58
C ASP A 719 18.23 -6.18 23.11
N GLU A 720 19.23 -5.34 22.84
CA GLU A 720 19.75 -5.08 21.49
C GLU A 720 20.43 -6.32 20.90
N PHE A 721 21.19 -7.05 21.72
CA PHE A 721 21.79 -8.32 21.31
C PHE A 721 20.74 -9.40 21.03
N ILE A 722 19.73 -9.53 21.90
CA ILE A 722 18.60 -10.46 21.71
C ILE A 722 17.80 -10.11 20.45
N THR A 723 17.66 -8.82 20.13
CA THR A 723 17.05 -8.36 18.88
C THR A 723 17.79 -8.88 17.64
N GLU A 724 19.13 -8.88 17.65
CA GLU A 724 19.91 -9.47 16.56
C GLU A 724 19.75 -10.99 16.47
N LEU A 725 19.59 -11.69 17.60
CA LEU A 725 19.29 -13.12 17.59
C LEU A 725 17.94 -13.43 16.92
N VAL A 726 16.91 -12.60 17.12
CA VAL A 726 15.63 -12.72 16.39
C VAL A 726 15.83 -12.65 14.89
N ARG A 727 16.66 -11.71 14.43
CA ARG A 727 16.93 -11.56 13.00
C ARG A 727 17.62 -12.79 12.44
N ALA A 728 18.58 -13.35 13.18
CA ALA A 728 19.25 -14.59 12.80
C ALA A 728 18.29 -15.78 12.71
N GLU A 729 17.38 -15.96 13.68
CA GLU A 729 16.37 -17.03 13.65
C GLU A 729 15.38 -16.87 12.48
N ARG A 730 14.92 -15.64 12.22
CA ARG A 730 14.04 -15.34 11.08
C ARG A 730 14.73 -15.60 9.75
N ASN A 731 15.99 -15.21 9.62
CA ASN A 731 16.75 -15.45 8.40
C ASN A 731 16.91 -16.96 8.15
N TYR A 732 17.25 -17.73 9.20
CA TYR A 732 17.31 -19.19 9.11
C TYR A 732 15.95 -19.79 8.72
N ALA A 733 14.85 -19.36 9.33
CA ALA A 733 13.51 -19.83 8.97
C ALA A 733 13.12 -19.53 7.52
N ARG A 734 13.54 -18.37 6.99
CA ARG A 734 13.33 -17.98 5.58
C ARG A 734 14.16 -18.81 4.61
N THR A 735 15.40 -19.15 4.97
CA THR A 735 16.31 -19.87 4.07
C THR A 735 16.22 -21.39 4.21
N ARG A 736 15.60 -21.93 5.28
CA ARG A 736 15.59 -23.37 5.60
C ARG A 736 15.19 -24.28 4.43
N THR A 737 14.26 -23.84 3.59
CA THR A 737 13.78 -24.56 2.39
C THR A 737 14.85 -24.79 1.32
N PHE A 738 16.00 -24.13 1.42
CA PHE A 738 17.13 -24.26 0.48
C PHE A 738 18.30 -25.09 1.03
N TRP A 739 18.26 -25.52 2.31
CA TRP A 739 19.36 -26.21 2.99
C TRP A 739 19.01 -27.60 3.54
N ASP A 740 17.71 -27.89 3.75
CA ASP A 740 17.17 -29.24 3.98
C ASP A 740 16.85 -29.87 2.61
#